data_AF-A0A535G762-F1
#
_entry.id   AF-A0A535G762-F1
#
_cell.length_a   1.000
_cell.length_b   1.000
_cell.length_c   1.000
_cell.angle_alpha   90.00
_cell.angle_beta   90.00
_cell.angle_gamma   90.00
#
_symmetry.space_group_name_H-M   'P 1'
#
loop_
_entity.id
_entity.type
_entity.pdbx_description
1 polymer ?
#
loop_
_entity_poly.entity_id
_entity_poly.type
_entity_poly.pdbx_seq_one_letter_code
_entity_poly.pdbx_strand_id
1 'polypeptide(L)'
;MRTRVCGLLLAGLVVGAVAAAATVTAAGAPGGARLADPAVGPHARDETRHRGDHFAFAPAQSPIIARRSAAPLAASPQVVPYSGRLQREVFGFAPYWSLAQSANWHYDLLSTIAYFGLDVNGNGSFSTSTNGWAGWNSQNLVTTINAAHQAGDRVVVVIKAFDEATINQIVTSGAQSAITNTINAIASKNLDGVNVDFEGSSNSSYPNIQAGMTNFVAQLAAQVHQRLPGSMVSVDTYSGSASWDGGFFNIGGLAPSVDAMFVMAYDMGFGNLSGHAAPNAPLNGWTYNDTTSVSQYLSKAPASKVILGVPYYGYKYSTTSNQPYSQVAAGSSASADNYSGVLDDFSCAVQLSRAWDGTAASPWASWWSPATADPCAGNHNSWRELYYDDATSLGQKYDLVNAKNLRGTGMWALGYDGTSPDLWAVLSAKFTAAATYDLTAVPHAWAVNQTQTFNVSVTNAGFQTWPAGGPNPVRLGLHFASSTGGWPNQVRSGYRAWATDVRISLPADLDPGSTAVIPVTLTAPPMTGAIVLEAEMVREGMFWFNQWASQSVSLAPPSWLATYDMSAVPRVWAVNQRQTFVVTVTNTGNQTWPAAGPNPVRLGIHFANATGGWPRQVQSGYTAWQTDSRISFPADLAPGASAAITVSAQAPAAAVSTVLEAEMVKEQQFWFGQWGPVALRLAGPEWIATYDMSGAPRSWQPGQTQSFTIKATNTGNQAWPAGGTTPVHLGLHFASTAGGWPAQVSSQYRDWLTDQRVALSGDVAVGQSVSIPVTATAPSNGAVPVLEAQLVKEQQFWFGEWTAVALTNVPTSWLGGYDLSLAPRVWALNQTATFNVTLTNTGNQTWPAAGASPVRLGLHFATAGGGWAAQVASAYHQWLSDQRVSLPQDVGPGQSVTVSVTLTAPAVGNPIVLEGEMVKEQQFWFSDWGQVAIAISP
;
A
#
# COMPACT_ATOMS: atom_id res chain seq x y z
N MET A 1 7.53 -38.27 49.74
CA MET A 1 6.76 -39.47 50.18
C MET A 1 5.67 -39.74 49.14
N ARG A 2 5.61 -40.99 48.64
CA ARG A 2 4.52 -41.72 47.94
C ARG A 2 3.82 -41.05 46.72
N THR A 3 4.13 -41.41 45.46
CA THR A 3 3.69 -42.53 44.58
C THR A 3 2.27 -42.47 43.97
N ARG A 4 2.27 -42.53 42.61
CA ARG A 4 1.41 -43.30 41.67
C ARG A 4 -0.04 -42.81 41.38
N VAL A 5 -0.71 -42.99 40.23
CA VAL A 5 -0.50 -43.52 38.83
C VAL A 5 -1.86 -43.35 38.08
N CYS A 6 -1.83 -43.31 36.73
CA CYS A 6 -2.94 -43.51 35.74
C CYS A 6 -4.05 -42.45 35.64
N GLY A 7 -4.64 -42.12 34.49
CA GLY A 7 -4.54 -42.59 33.10
C GLY A 7 -5.79 -42.17 32.31
N LEU A 8 -5.60 -41.75 31.03
CA LEU A 8 -6.54 -41.74 29.89
C LEU A 8 -7.98 -41.19 30.03
N LEU A 9 -8.31 -40.13 29.27
CA LEU A 9 -9.13 -40.21 28.02
C LEU A 9 -9.35 -38.82 27.38
N LEU A 10 -9.00 -38.71 26.10
CA LEU A 10 -9.41 -37.66 25.18
C LEU A 10 -10.85 -37.89 24.72
N ALA A 11 -11.65 -36.83 24.63
CA ALA A 11 -12.69 -36.66 23.62
C ALA A 11 -12.92 -35.15 23.41
N GLY A 12 -12.66 -34.65 22.20
CA GLY A 12 -12.92 -33.27 21.82
C GLY A 12 -14.36 -33.04 21.40
N LEU A 13 -14.80 -31.78 21.36
CA LEU A 13 -15.52 -31.22 20.21
C LEU A 13 -15.67 -29.70 20.36
N VAL A 14 -15.49 -29.02 19.23
CA VAL A 14 -15.83 -27.62 18.96
C VAL A 14 -17.34 -27.43 19.05
N VAL A 15 -17.82 -26.43 19.81
CA VAL A 15 -19.16 -25.84 19.62
C VAL A 15 -19.07 -24.33 19.88
N GLY A 16 -19.52 -23.55 18.89
CA GLY A 16 -19.60 -22.10 18.95
C GLY A 16 -20.56 -21.60 20.01
N ALA A 17 -20.15 -20.57 20.74
CA ALA A 17 -21.03 -19.82 21.63
C ALA A 17 -21.64 -18.64 20.85
N VAL A 18 -22.88 -18.83 20.40
CA VAL A 18 -23.80 -17.75 20.07
C VAL A 18 -23.92 -16.87 21.31
N ALA A 19 -23.57 -15.59 21.20
CA ALA A 19 -23.80 -14.60 22.24
C ALA A 19 -25.31 -14.40 22.41
N ALA A 20 -25.90 -15.15 23.34
CA ALA A 20 -27.24 -14.87 23.83
C ALA A 20 -27.19 -13.51 24.55
N ALA A 21 -27.95 -12.55 24.02
CA ALA A 21 -28.24 -11.30 24.70
C ALA A 21 -28.93 -11.64 26.04
N ALA A 22 -28.15 -11.65 27.12
CA ALA A 22 -28.68 -11.68 28.46
C ALA A 22 -29.41 -10.35 28.68
N THR A 23 -30.74 -10.41 28.70
CA THR A 23 -31.57 -9.40 29.34
C THR A 23 -31.12 -9.33 30.80
N VAL A 24 -30.30 -8.34 31.11
CA VAL A 24 -30.04 -7.94 32.49
C VAL A 24 -31.35 -7.39 33.01
N THR A 25 -32.11 -8.22 33.70
CA THR A 25 -33.12 -7.75 34.63
C THR A 25 -32.35 -6.95 35.69
N ALA A 26 -32.66 -5.64 35.75
CA ALA A 26 -32.10 -4.74 36.74
C ALA A 26 -32.36 -5.31 38.13
N ALA A 27 -31.33 -5.89 38.75
CA ALA A 27 -31.30 -6.07 40.19
C ALA A 27 -31.35 -4.66 40.79
N GLY A 28 -32.42 -4.38 41.55
CA GLY A 28 -32.70 -3.05 42.08
C GLY A 28 -31.50 -2.45 42.78
N ALA A 29 -31.11 -1.25 42.35
CA ALA A 29 -30.20 -0.41 43.10
C ALA A 29 -30.74 -0.25 44.53
N PRO A 30 -29.89 -0.28 45.58
CA PRO A 30 -30.34 0.01 46.94
C PRO A 30 -30.97 1.40 46.92
N GLY A 31 -32.25 1.49 47.32
CA GLY A 31 -33.02 2.72 47.24
C GLY A 31 -32.32 3.83 48.02
N GLY A 32 -31.83 4.85 47.32
CA GLY A 32 -31.31 6.06 47.94
C GLY A 32 -32.38 6.70 48.83
N ALA A 33 -31.93 7.45 49.85
CA ALA A 33 -32.84 8.22 50.69
C ALA A 33 -33.69 9.16 49.83
N ARG A 34 -35.01 9.16 50.04
CA ARG A 34 -35.94 10.08 49.38
C ARG A 34 -35.64 11.49 49.89
N LEU A 35 -35.21 12.38 49.01
CA LEU A 35 -34.91 13.75 49.38
C LEU A 35 -36.18 14.60 49.30
N ALA A 36 -36.38 15.46 50.29
CA ALA A 36 -37.51 16.37 50.34
C ALA A 36 -37.29 17.57 49.40
N ASP A 37 -38.39 18.13 48.89
CA ASP A 37 -38.38 19.41 48.18
C ASP A 37 -37.98 20.54 49.15
N PRO A 38 -37.28 21.58 48.68
CA PRO A 38 -36.97 22.74 49.51
C PRO A 38 -38.27 23.48 49.89
N ALA A 39 -38.28 24.05 51.10
CA ALA A 39 -39.43 24.84 51.57
C ALA A 39 -39.65 26.14 50.78
N VAL A 40 -38.56 26.71 50.25
CA VAL A 40 -38.57 27.84 49.31
C VAL A 40 -37.48 27.55 48.29
N GLY A 41 -37.83 27.58 47.01
CA GLY A 41 -36.88 27.31 45.95
C GLY A 41 -35.80 28.40 45.80
N PRO A 42 -34.68 28.10 45.13
CA PRO A 42 -33.53 28.99 45.05
C PRO A 42 -33.83 30.33 44.36
N HIS A 43 -34.50 30.32 43.20
CA HIS A 43 -34.77 31.55 42.46
C HIS A 43 -35.85 32.40 43.13
N ALA A 44 -36.86 31.78 43.75
CA ALA A 44 -37.86 32.46 44.57
C ALA A 44 -37.23 33.20 45.75
N ARG A 45 -36.23 32.57 46.40
CA ARG A 45 -35.52 33.16 47.52
C ARG A 45 -34.74 34.40 47.10
N ASP A 46 -34.06 34.34 45.96
CA ASP A 46 -33.23 35.46 45.49
C ASP A 46 -34.09 36.60 44.92
N GLU A 47 -35.12 36.30 44.12
CA GLU A 47 -36.02 37.33 43.62
C GLU A 47 -36.72 38.10 44.77
N THR A 48 -37.05 37.43 45.87
CA THR A 48 -37.67 38.09 47.02
C THR A 48 -36.79 39.22 47.59
N ARG A 49 -35.46 39.12 47.45
CA ARG A 49 -34.51 40.16 47.88
C ARG A 49 -34.57 41.39 46.98
N HIS A 50 -34.83 41.18 45.69
CA HIS A 50 -34.92 42.23 44.67
C HIS A 50 -36.32 42.82 44.48
N ARG A 51 -37.33 42.31 45.19
CA ARG A 51 -38.72 42.77 45.07
C ARG A 51 -38.90 44.25 45.43
N GLY A 52 -38.08 44.75 46.36
CA GLY A 52 -38.09 46.14 46.80
C GLY A 52 -37.24 47.08 45.96
N ASP A 53 -36.46 46.56 45.01
CA ASP A 53 -35.55 47.36 44.20
C ASP A 53 -36.32 48.17 43.15
N HIS A 54 -35.86 49.40 42.92
CA HIS A 54 -36.44 50.31 41.94
C HIS A 54 -35.57 50.35 40.68
N PHE A 55 -36.11 49.83 39.56
CA PHE A 55 -35.42 49.80 38.28
C PHE A 55 -35.98 50.83 37.31
N ALA A 56 -35.13 51.69 36.77
CA ALA A 56 -35.48 52.66 35.73
C ALA A 56 -35.17 52.09 34.34
N PHE A 57 -36.06 51.24 33.82
CA PHE A 57 -35.90 50.69 32.47
C PHE A 57 -36.34 51.69 31.39
N ALA A 58 -35.44 52.00 30.46
CA ALA A 58 -35.82 52.70 29.24
C ALA A 58 -36.70 51.78 28.37
N PRO A 59 -37.82 52.27 27.80
CA PRO A 59 -38.64 51.47 26.89
C PRO A 59 -37.84 50.98 25.67
N ALA A 60 -38.14 49.79 25.18
CA ALA A 60 -37.57 49.27 23.94
C ALA A 60 -37.85 50.20 22.75
N GLN A 61 -36.80 50.58 22.02
CA GLN A 61 -36.86 51.46 20.85
C GLN A 61 -36.26 50.83 19.59
N SER A 62 -35.32 49.89 19.76
CA SER A 62 -34.64 49.22 18.64
C SER A 62 -35.34 47.92 18.24
N PRO A 63 -35.26 47.51 16.96
CA PRO A 63 -35.76 46.21 16.53
C PRO A 63 -34.90 45.07 17.11
N ILE A 64 -35.54 43.93 17.33
CA ILE A 64 -34.86 42.68 17.67
C ILE A 64 -34.46 41.96 16.39
N ILE A 65 -33.17 41.62 16.28
CA ILE A 65 -32.64 40.82 15.17
C ILE A 65 -32.92 39.34 15.44
N ALA A 66 -33.23 38.56 14.41
CA ALA A 66 -33.31 37.11 14.56
C ALA A 66 -31.92 36.52 14.85
N ARG A 67 -31.88 35.40 15.58
CA ARG A 67 -30.66 34.62 15.75
C ARG A 67 -30.06 34.29 14.38
N ARG A 68 -28.75 34.49 14.20
CA ARG A 68 -28.07 34.07 12.97
C ARG A 68 -28.33 32.57 12.77
N SER A 69 -29.01 32.22 11.68
CA SER A 69 -29.40 30.85 11.40
C SER A 69 -28.17 30.01 11.08
N ALA A 70 -27.94 28.97 11.88
CA ALA A 70 -27.36 27.75 11.33
C ALA A 70 -28.37 27.21 10.31
N ALA A 71 -27.92 26.84 9.11
CA ALA A 71 -28.80 26.29 8.09
C ALA A 71 -29.66 25.14 8.66
N PRO A 72 -30.91 24.94 8.18
CA PRO A 72 -31.80 23.91 8.73
C PRO A 72 -31.12 22.55 8.61
N LEU A 73 -30.82 21.94 9.75
CA LEU A 73 -30.38 20.56 9.79
C LEU A 73 -31.63 19.71 9.53
N ALA A 74 -31.68 19.08 8.36
CA ALA A 74 -32.64 18.03 8.09
C ALA A 74 -32.54 16.98 9.20
N ALA A 75 -33.68 16.55 9.72
CA ALA A 75 -33.79 15.57 10.78
C ALA A 75 -32.96 14.31 10.45
N SER A 76 -31.84 14.16 11.14
CA SER A 76 -31.08 12.93 11.26
C SER A 76 -30.61 12.86 12.72
N PRO A 77 -30.79 11.72 13.41
CA PRO A 77 -30.09 11.51 14.67
C PRO A 77 -28.61 11.41 14.30
N GLN A 78 -27.72 12.11 15.01
CA GLN A 78 -26.29 12.32 14.69
C GLN A 78 -25.98 13.59 13.89
N VAL A 79 -26.76 14.67 14.02
CA VAL A 79 -26.19 15.99 13.69
C VAL A 79 -25.68 16.64 14.95
N VAL A 80 -24.37 16.65 15.06
CA VAL A 80 -23.62 17.50 15.97
C VAL A 80 -24.03 18.96 15.75
N PRO A 81 -24.80 19.60 16.66
CA PRO A 81 -25.07 21.02 16.54
C PRO A 81 -23.81 21.75 17.01
N TYR A 82 -23.16 22.52 16.14
CA TYR A 82 -21.99 23.29 16.57
C TYR A 82 -21.96 24.72 16.03
N SER A 83 -21.63 25.66 16.92
CA SER A 83 -21.33 27.07 16.64
C SER A 83 -19.85 27.36 16.48
N GLY A 84 -18.94 26.40 16.63
CA GLY A 84 -17.50 26.69 16.58
C GLY A 84 -16.85 26.72 17.95
N ARG A 85 -17.63 27.00 19.01
CA ARG A 85 -17.07 27.71 20.16
C ARG A 85 -16.99 26.91 21.47
N LEU A 86 -18.05 26.16 21.82
CA LEU A 86 -18.16 25.49 23.12
C LEU A 86 -18.45 23.99 22.98
N GLN A 87 -17.68 23.18 23.70
CA GLN A 87 -17.81 21.73 23.75
C GLN A 87 -19.10 21.25 24.45
N ARG A 88 -19.75 22.12 25.23
CA ARG A 88 -20.93 21.85 26.05
C ARG A 88 -21.83 23.09 26.09
N GLU A 89 -23.09 22.90 26.47
CA GLU A 89 -23.98 24.03 26.75
C GLU A 89 -23.50 24.81 27.98
N VAL A 90 -23.51 26.13 27.84
CA VAL A 90 -23.33 27.09 28.93
C VAL A 90 -24.58 27.96 28.96
N PHE A 91 -25.42 27.75 29.98
CA PHE A 91 -26.76 28.33 30.13
C PHE A 91 -26.76 29.42 31.22
N GLY A 92 -26.89 30.68 30.84
CA GLY A 92 -26.81 31.81 31.79
C GLY A 92 -28.18 32.43 32.07
N PHE A 93 -28.57 32.50 33.35
CA PHE A 93 -29.76 33.27 33.75
C PHE A 93 -29.46 34.76 33.76
N ALA A 94 -30.27 35.53 33.04
CA ALA A 94 -30.24 36.97 32.93
C ALA A 94 -31.44 37.56 33.69
N PRO A 95 -31.35 37.74 35.01
CA PRO A 95 -32.43 38.33 35.78
C PRO A 95 -32.64 39.79 35.40
N TYR A 96 -33.90 40.25 35.47
CA TYR A 96 -34.26 41.62 35.09
C TYR A 96 -33.43 42.67 35.83
N TRP A 97 -33.02 42.39 37.08
CA TRP A 97 -32.18 43.28 37.87
C TRP A 97 -30.72 43.37 37.41
N SER A 98 -30.21 42.39 36.64
CA SER A 98 -28.84 42.38 36.11
C SER A 98 -28.72 42.84 34.65
N LEU A 99 -29.83 43.15 33.96
CA LEU A 99 -29.82 43.50 32.53
C LEU A 99 -28.97 44.74 32.19
N ALA A 100 -28.74 45.65 33.14
CA ALA A 100 -27.87 46.80 32.94
C ALA A 100 -26.40 46.42 32.75
N GLN A 101 -26.02 45.22 33.19
CA GLN A 101 -24.65 44.70 33.16
C GLN A 101 -24.35 43.86 31.91
N SER A 102 -25.30 43.70 30.99
CA SER A 102 -25.18 42.76 29.88
C SER A 102 -24.02 43.04 28.92
N ALA A 103 -23.51 44.27 28.89
CA ALA A 103 -22.31 44.63 28.15
C ALA A 103 -21.03 43.94 28.69
N ASN A 104 -21.03 43.48 29.95
CA ASN A 104 -19.88 42.80 30.57
C ASN A 104 -19.93 41.27 30.40
N TRP A 105 -21.00 40.72 29.79
CA TRP A 105 -21.14 39.28 29.65
C TRP A 105 -20.31 38.75 28.48
N HIS A 106 -19.67 37.61 28.69
CA HIS A 106 -18.89 36.92 27.67
C HIS A 106 -19.79 36.07 26.79
N TYR A 107 -20.46 36.70 25.82
CA TYR A 107 -21.27 36.00 24.82
C TYR A 107 -20.47 34.97 24.02
N ASP A 108 -19.14 35.04 23.97
CA ASP A 108 -18.26 34.02 23.41
C ASP A 108 -18.12 32.75 24.28
N LEU A 109 -18.63 32.77 25.51
CA LEU A 109 -18.61 31.64 26.43
C LEU A 109 -20.01 31.20 26.85
N LEU A 110 -21.06 31.72 26.20
CA LEU A 110 -22.45 31.33 26.42
C LEU A 110 -22.97 30.50 25.25
N SER A 111 -24.15 29.92 25.44
CA SER A 111 -24.88 29.24 24.36
C SER A 111 -26.39 29.42 24.45
N THR A 112 -26.89 29.68 25.66
CA THR A 112 -28.27 30.03 25.94
C THR A 112 -28.30 31.10 27.04
N ILE A 113 -29.08 32.15 26.82
CA ILE A 113 -29.40 33.16 27.82
C ILE A 113 -30.87 33.05 28.18
N ALA A 114 -31.17 32.91 29.46
CA ALA A 114 -32.54 32.81 29.97
C ALA A 114 -32.95 34.11 30.63
N TYR A 115 -33.84 34.87 29.99
CA TYR A 115 -34.38 36.08 30.57
C TYR A 115 -35.29 35.73 31.75
N PHE A 116 -34.85 36.08 32.96
CA PHE A 116 -35.57 35.81 34.21
C PHE A 116 -36.29 37.07 34.69
N GLY A 117 -37.61 37.19 34.61
CA GLY A 117 -38.59 36.29 33.99
C GLY A 117 -39.99 36.91 34.00
N LEU A 118 -40.97 36.22 33.44
CA LEU A 118 -42.38 36.63 33.42
C LEU A 118 -43.20 35.84 34.44
N ASP A 119 -43.84 36.55 35.38
CA ASP A 119 -44.76 35.96 36.36
C ASP A 119 -46.04 35.45 35.68
N VAL A 120 -46.39 34.19 35.92
CA VAL A 120 -47.62 33.56 35.40
C VAL A 120 -48.69 33.57 36.49
N ASN A 121 -49.86 34.14 36.19
CA ASN A 121 -51.04 34.09 37.05
C ASN A 121 -51.74 32.72 36.93
N GLY A 122 -52.55 32.34 37.92
CA GLY A 122 -53.29 31.06 37.92
C GLY A 122 -54.19 30.80 36.70
N ASN A 123 -54.67 31.85 36.04
CA ASN A 123 -55.45 31.76 34.80
C ASN A 123 -54.60 31.61 33.51
N GLY A 124 -53.27 31.56 33.64
CA GLY A 124 -52.30 31.45 32.56
C GLY A 124 -51.93 32.77 31.86
N SER A 125 -52.37 33.93 32.37
CA SER A 125 -51.91 35.24 31.89
C SER A 125 -50.58 35.66 32.52
N PHE A 126 -49.80 36.52 31.85
CA PHE A 126 -48.63 37.13 32.48
C PHE A 126 -49.03 38.34 33.33
N SER A 127 -48.41 38.49 34.51
CA SER A 127 -48.59 39.69 35.32
C SER A 127 -47.85 40.88 34.69
N THR A 128 -48.57 41.98 34.45
CA THR A 128 -48.02 43.17 33.77
C THR A 128 -47.56 44.27 34.73
N SER A 129 -47.68 44.04 36.03
CA SER A 129 -47.33 45.00 37.10
C SER A 129 -46.02 44.69 37.81
N THR A 130 -45.28 43.66 37.38
CA THR A 130 -44.03 43.24 38.03
C THR A 130 -42.80 43.86 37.39
N ASN A 131 -41.70 43.92 38.15
CA ASN A 131 -40.41 44.37 37.63
C ASN A 131 -39.92 43.48 36.47
N GLY A 132 -40.23 42.18 36.49
CA GLY A 132 -39.98 41.26 35.38
C GLY A 132 -40.73 41.64 34.09
N TRP A 133 -41.96 42.16 34.20
CA TRP A 133 -42.66 42.70 33.03
C TRP A 133 -42.07 44.02 32.53
N ALA A 134 -41.63 44.90 33.45
CA ALA A 134 -40.95 46.14 33.08
C ALA A 134 -39.62 45.84 32.34
N GLY A 135 -38.83 44.90 32.85
CA GLY A 135 -37.60 44.41 32.20
C GLY A 135 -37.87 43.78 30.83
N TRP A 136 -38.99 43.06 30.66
CA TRP A 136 -39.39 42.46 29.39
C TRP A 136 -39.61 43.52 28.31
N ASN A 137 -40.13 44.69 28.69
CA ASN A 137 -40.39 45.79 27.77
C ASN A 137 -39.22 46.78 27.65
N SER A 138 -38.06 46.47 28.24
CA SER A 138 -36.91 47.36 28.30
C SER A 138 -36.02 47.30 27.04
N GLN A 139 -35.33 48.42 26.77
CA GLN A 139 -34.25 48.47 25.80
C GLN A 139 -33.05 47.60 26.22
N ASN A 140 -32.80 47.44 27.52
CA ASN A 140 -31.73 46.57 28.04
C ASN A 140 -31.94 45.11 27.60
N LEU A 141 -33.18 44.60 27.64
CA LEU A 141 -33.46 43.26 27.15
C LEU A 141 -33.26 43.17 25.63
N VAL A 142 -33.70 44.18 24.85
CA VAL A 142 -33.45 44.21 23.39
C VAL A 142 -31.96 44.17 23.08
N THR A 143 -31.14 44.96 23.77
CA THR A 143 -29.68 44.97 23.61
C THR A 143 -29.09 43.59 23.93
N THR A 144 -29.55 42.96 25.01
CA THR A 144 -29.12 41.63 25.43
C THR A 144 -29.46 40.56 24.38
N ILE A 145 -30.69 40.59 23.85
CA ILE A 145 -31.12 39.65 22.80
C ILE A 145 -30.27 39.82 21.55
N ASN A 146 -30.07 41.07 21.11
CA ASN A 146 -29.31 41.34 19.89
C ASN A 146 -27.84 40.91 20.01
N ALA A 147 -27.21 41.14 21.16
CA ALA A 147 -25.83 40.69 21.40
C ALA A 147 -25.72 39.15 21.36
N ALA A 148 -26.64 38.44 22.04
CA ALA A 148 -26.70 36.98 22.03
C ALA A 148 -26.93 36.42 20.61
N HIS A 149 -27.92 36.93 19.91
CA HIS A 149 -28.26 36.50 18.55
C HIS A 149 -27.14 36.79 17.54
N GLN A 150 -26.39 37.88 17.72
CA GLN A 150 -25.21 38.20 16.92
C GLN A 150 -24.05 37.22 17.18
N ALA A 151 -23.89 36.78 18.44
CA ALA A 151 -22.94 35.75 18.85
C ALA A 151 -23.39 34.33 18.46
N GLY A 152 -24.66 34.16 18.05
CA GLY A 152 -25.26 32.88 17.66
C GLY A 152 -25.92 32.11 18.80
N ASP A 153 -26.05 32.72 19.98
CA ASP A 153 -26.61 32.12 21.19
C ASP A 153 -28.12 32.13 21.16
N ARG A 154 -28.73 31.17 21.86
CA ARG A 154 -30.18 31.16 22.08
C ARG A 154 -30.56 32.18 23.14
N VAL A 155 -31.73 32.78 22.99
CA VAL A 155 -32.39 33.48 24.10
C VAL A 155 -33.74 32.84 24.39
N VAL A 156 -33.95 32.43 25.64
CA VAL A 156 -35.22 31.84 26.10
C VAL A 156 -35.89 32.76 27.12
N VAL A 157 -37.22 32.79 27.12
CA VAL A 157 -37.98 33.45 28.19
C VAL A 157 -38.15 32.49 29.37
N VAL A 158 -37.90 32.94 30.59
CA VAL A 158 -38.29 32.19 31.80
C VAL A 158 -39.72 32.56 32.15
N ILE A 159 -40.61 31.58 32.22
CA ILE A 159 -41.94 31.74 32.83
C ILE A 159 -41.89 31.20 34.25
N LYS A 160 -42.37 31.97 35.23
CA LYS A 160 -42.17 31.66 36.64
C LYS A 160 -43.42 31.81 37.51
N ALA A 161 -43.48 30.99 38.56
CA ALA A 161 -44.48 31.02 39.63
C ALA A 161 -43.91 30.31 40.86
N PHE A 162 -44.05 30.90 42.05
CA PHE A 162 -43.34 30.47 43.26
C PHE A 162 -44.24 30.17 44.46
N ASP A 163 -45.52 29.86 44.20
CA ASP A 163 -46.48 29.41 45.20
C ASP A 163 -47.34 28.25 44.67
N GLU A 164 -47.60 27.24 45.51
CA GLU A 164 -48.25 26.01 45.06
C GLU A 164 -49.69 26.21 44.60
N ALA A 165 -50.41 27.21 45.15
CA ALA A 165 -51.79 27.47 44.78
C ALA A 165 -51.89 27.98 43.33
N THR A 166 -51.06 28.97 42.99
CA THR A 166 -50.95 29.52 41.64
C THR A 166 -50.43 28.47 40.68
N ILE A 167 -49.36 27.74 41.04
CA ILE A 167 -48.81 26.68 40.18
C ILE A 167 -49.88 25.62 39.91
N ASN A 168 -50.59 25.14 40.94
CA ASN A 168 -51.66 24.16 40.76
C ASN A 168 -52.74 24.66 39.79
N GLN A 169 -53.13 25.94 39.85
CA GLN A 169 -54.07 26.52 38.90
C GLN A 169 -53.48 26.57 37.47
N ILE A 170 -52.22 27.00 37.31
CA ILE A 170 -51.56 27.04 36.00
C ILE A 170 -51.52 25.65 35.38
N VAL A 171 -51.07 24.63 36.11
CA VAL A 171 -50.87 23.28 35.56
C VAL A 171 -52.16 22.47 35.45
N THR A 172 -53.30 23.04 35.85
CA THR A 172 -54.63 22.44 35.70
C THR A 172 -55.53 23.29 34.80
N SER A 173 -56.25 24.27 35.35
CA SER A 173 -57.24 25.06 34.60
C SER A 173 -56.64 26.15 33.71
N GLY A 174 -55.44 26.66 34.04
CA GLY A 174 -54.74 27.72 33.31
C GLY A 174 -53.84 27.24 32.17
N ALA A 175 -53.65 25.93 32.01
CA ALA A 175 -52.54 25.35 31.25
C ALA A 175 -52.48 25.82 29.79
N GLN A 176 -53.59 25.70 29.05
CA GLN A 176 -53.61 26.06 27.64
C GLN A 176 -53.44 27.58 27.41
N SER A 177 -53.95 28.41 28.31
CA SER A 177 -53.75 29.86 28.28
C SER A 177 -52.28 30.21 28.50
N ALA A 178 -51.64 29.60 29.51
CA ALA A 178 -50.21 29.79 29.78
C ALA A 178 -49.35 29.36 28.59
N ILE A 179 -49.63 28.21 27.98
CA ILE A 179 -48.93 27.73 26.78
C ILE A 179 -49.08 28.73 25.63
N THR A 180 -50.31 29.19 25.36
CA THR A 180 -50.58 30.13 24.27
C THR A 180 -49.87 31.46 24.48
N ASN A 181 -49.91 32.01 25.69
CA ASN A 181 -49.23 33.26 26.03
C ASN A 181 -47.70 33.12 25.95
N THR A 182 -47.17 31.98 26.35
CA THR A 182 -45.74 31.67 26.23
C THR A 182 -45.30 31.65 24.76
N ILE A 183 -46.02 30.94 23.89
CA ILE A 183 -45.73 30.92 22.44
C ILE A 183 -45.78 32.34 21.85
N ASN A 184 -46.76 33.14 22.25
CA ASN A 184 -46.87 34.54 21.82
C ASN A 184 -45.70 35.39 22.31
N ALA A 185 -45.24 35.21 23.56
CA ALA A 185 -44.09 35.91 24.09
C ALA A 185 -42.81 35.56 23.31
N ILE A 186 -42.57 34.27 23.04
CA ILE A 186 -41.43 33.82 22.24
C ILE A 186 -41.46 34.48 20.84
N ALA A 187 -42.60 34.40 20.15
CA ALA A 187 -42.76 34.99 18.82
C ALA A 187 -42.61 36.51 18.81
N SER A 188 -43.11 37.22 19.84
CA SER A 188 -43.11 38.69 19.89
C SER A 188 -41.71 39.32 19.93
N LYS A 189 -40.70 38.56 20.36
CA LYS A 189 -39.32 39.02 20.51
C LYS A 189 -38.32 38.15 19.74
N ASN A 190 -38.78 37.32 18.79
CA ASN A 190 -37.94 36.39 18.05
C ASN A 190 -37.05 35.51 18.96
N LEU A 191 -37.56 35.12 20.13
CA LEU A 191 -36.81 34.28 21.06
C LEU A 191 -36.73 32.84 20.56
N ASP A 192 -35.78 32.10 21.10
CA ASP A 192 -35.46 30.73 20.71
C ASP A 192 -36.12 29.67 21.60
N GLY A 193 -37.02 30.05 22.50
CA GLY A 193 -37.73 29.08 23.34
C GLY A 193 -38.10 29.58 24.73
N VAL A 194 -38.34 28.64 25.64
CA VAL A 194 -38.82 28.88 27.00
C VAL A 194 -38.07 28.02 28.02
N ASN A 195 -37.86 28.59 29.19
CA ASN A 195 -37.53 27.89 30.43
C ASN A 195 -38.72 28.00 31.40
N VAL A 196 -39.10 26.90 32.04
CA VAL A 196 -40.16 26.86 33.06
C VAL A 196 -39.52 26.80 34.42
N ASP A 197 -39.71 27.85 35.22
CA ASP A 197 -39.21 27.92 36.58
C ASP A 197 -40.37 28.05 37.57
N PHE A 198 -41.04 26.91 37.81
CA PHE A 198 -42.13 26.82 38.78
C PHE A 198 -41.60 26.16 40.05
N GLU A 199 -41.37 26.96 41.10
CA GLU A 199 -40.82 26.47 42.36
C GLU A 199 -41.92 26.29 43.41
N GLY A 200 -42.21 25.05 43.75
CA GLY A 200 -43.09 24.67 44.85
C GLY A 200 -42.65 23.38 45.52
N SER A 201 -43.50 22.84 46.40
CA SER A 201 -43.27 21.58 47.10
C SER A 201 -44.42 20.59 46.92
N SER A 202 -44.16 19.29 47.08
CA SER A 202 -45.22 18.29 47.17
C SER A 202 -46.15 18.59 48.35
N ASN A 203 -47.38 18.99 48.05
CA ASN A 203 -48.36 19.44 49.03
C ASN A 203 -49.65 18.61 48.97
N SER A 204 -50.08 18.04 50.10
CA SER A 204 -51.30 17.23 50.20
C SER A 204 -52.59 17.99 49.86
N SER A 205 -52.58 19.33 49.95
CA SER A 205 -53.70 20.18 49.50
C SER A 205 -53.85 20.22 47.98
N TYR A 206 -52.79 19.88 47.24
CA TYR A 206 -52.75 19.87 45.78
C TYR A 206 -52.22 18.51 45.27
N PRO A 207 -52.93 17.40 45.52
CA PRO A 207 -52.40 16.05 45.29
C PRO A 207 -52.06 15.74 43.82
N ASN A 208 -52.58 16.53 42.87
CA ASN A 208 -52.35 16.36 41.44
C ASN A 208 -51.31 17.34 40.86
N ILE A 209 -50.70 18.21 41.69
CA ILE A 209 -49.80 19.27 41.20
C ILE A 209 -48.60 18.71 40.43
N GLN A 210 -48.02 17.60 40.88
CA GLN A 210 -46.89 16.92 40.22
C GLN A 210 -47.29 16.36 38.84
N ALA A 211 -48.41 15.64 38.76
CA ALA A 211 -48.91 15.08 37.52
C ALA A 211 -49.32 16.20 36.54
N GLY A 212 -49.95 17.26 37.07
CA GLY A 212 -50.25 18.48 36.33
C GLY A 212 -49.00 19.13 35.77
N MET A 213 -47.95 19.31 36.57
CA MET A 213 -46.66 19.86 36.14
C MET A 213 -46.07 19.08 34.97
N THR A 214 -46.00 17.76 35.11
CA THR A 214 -45.46 16.87 34.07
C THR A 214 -46.26 16.99 32.77
N ASN A 215 -47.59 16.99 32.85
CA ASN A 215 -48.47 17.14 31.70
C ASN A 215 -48.38 18.53 31.06
N PHE A 216 -48.34 19.59 31.87
CA PHE A 216 -48.21 20.97 31.42
C PHE A 216 -46.91 21.16 30.63
N VAL A 217 -45.77 20.73 31.19
CA VAL A 217 -44.47 20.84 30.51
C VAL A 217 -44.45 20.00 29.23
N ALA A 218 -45.03 18.80 29.23
CA ALA A 218 -45.14 17.97 28.03
C ALA A 218 -45.97 18.65 26.92
N GLN A 219 -47.11 19.24 27.26
CA GLN A 219 -47.97 19.97 26.31
C GLN A 219 -47.32 21.26 25.82
N LEU A 220 -46.65 22.00 26.72
CA LEU A 220 -45.88 23.19 26.38
C LEU A 220 -44.79 22.84 25.37
N ALA A 221 -43.98 21.82 25.66
CA ALA A 221 -42.89 21.41 24.79
C ALA A 221 -43.38 21.04 23.39
N ALA A 222 -44.40 20.17 23.31
CA ALA A 222 -44.97 19.75 22.05
C ALA A 222 -45.51 20.94 21.22
N GLN A 223 -46.24 21.87 21.84
CA GLN A 223 -46.82 23.02 21.14
C GLN A 223 -45.77 24.07 20.75
N VAL A 224 -44.76 24.30 21.59
CA VAL A 224 -43.64 25.20 21.28
C VAL A 224 -42.83 24.66 20.10
N HIS A 225 -42.42 23.39 20.12
CA HIS A 225 -41.68 22.79 19.01
C HIS A 225 -42.48 22.71 17.71
N GLN A 226 -43.79 22.47 17.79
CA GLN A 226 -44.67 22.47 16.62
C GLN A 226 -44.79 23.86 15.98
N ARG A 227 -44.89 24.92 16.78
CA ARG A 227 -45.08 26.30 16.29
C ARG A 227 -43.76 26.97 15.91
N LEU A 228 -42.67 26.61 16.59
CA LEU A 228 -41.36 27.23 16.45
C LEU A 228 -40.29 26.13 16.31
N PRO A 229 -40.11 25.54 15.11
CA PRO A 229 -39.12 24.49 14.89
C PRO A 229 -37.70 24.97 15.23
N GLY A 230 -36.96 24.14 15.97
CA GLY A 230 -35.60 24.47 16.44
C GLY A 230 -35.55 25.31 17.73
N SER A 231 -36.70 25.54 18.37
CA SER A 231 -36.77 26.14 19.71
C SER A 231 -36.29 25.19 20.81
N MET A 232 -35.95 25.75 21.97
CA MET A 232 -35.55 25.04 23.17
C MET A 232 -36.59 25.16 24.27
N VAL A 233 -36.95 24.04 24.88
CA VAL A 233 -37.85 23.97 26.04
C VAL A 233 -37.09 23.32 27.19
N SER A 234 -36.91 24.08 28.26
CA SER A 234 -36.21 23.63 29.47
C SER A 234 -37.06 23.84 30.72
N VAL A 235 -36.72 23.12 31.78
CA VAL A 235 -37.39 23.21 33.09
C VAL A 235 -36.36 23.24 34.20
N ASP A 236 -36.55 24.14 35.15
CA ASP A 236 -35.73 24.22 36.35
C ASP A 236 -36.22 23.21 37.37
N THR A 237 -35.29 22.47 37.99
CA THR A 237 -35.59 21.37 38.90
C THR A 237 -34.61 21.38 40.07
N TYR A 238 -35.00 20.82 41.21
CA TYR A 238 -34.15 20.86 42.42
C TYR A 238 -33.07 19.79 42.38
N SER A 239 -31.95 20.06 43.06
CA SER A 239 -30.83 19.12 43.23
C SER A 239 -31.25 17.70 43.67
N GLY A 240 -32.29 17.59 44.51
CA GLY A 240 -32.80 16.31 45.01
C GLY A 240 -33.95 15.69 44.22
N SER A 241 -34.47 16.34 43.18
CA SER A 241 -35.71 15.91 42.50
C SER A 241 -35.62 14.53 41.85
N ALA A 242 -34.44 14.09 41.43
CA ALA A 242 -34.26 12.77 40.83
C ALA A 242 -34.05 11.63 41.85
N SER A 243 -34.04 11.93 43.16
CA SER A 243 -33.85 10.90 44.20
C SER A 243 -35.02 9.91 44.30
N TRP A 244 -36.22 10.31 43.89
CA TRP A 244 -37.43 9.48 43.80
C TRP A 244 -38.52 10.16 42.95
N ASP A 245 -39.55 9.41 42.53
CA ASP A 245 -40.54 9.90 41.55
C ASP A 245 -41.79 10.55 42.17
N GLY A 246 -41.82 10.83 43.48
CA GLY A 246 -43.00 11.42 44.17
C GLY A 246 -42.79 12.80 44.78
N GLY A 247 -41.62 13.42 44.56
CA GLY A 247 -41.39 14.84 44.88
C GLY A 247 -42.11 15.77 43.90
N PHE A 248 -41.94 17.07 44.02
CA PHE A 248 -42.66 18.04 43.19
C PHE A 248 -42.43 17.86 41.66
N PHE A 249 -41.23 17.39 41.28
CA PHE A 249 -40.86 17.09 39.90
C PHE A 249 -40.68 15.59 39.66
N ASN A 250 -41.41 15.04 38.68
CA ASN A 250 -41.19 13.68 38.20
C ASN A 250 -40.16 13.69 37.06
N ILE A 251 -38.88 13.51 37.39
CA ILE A 251 -37.77 13.60 36.43
C ILE A 251 -37.89 12.58 35.29
N GLY A 252 -38.27 11.33 35.59
CA GLY A 252 -38.47 10.30 34.56
C GLY A 252 -39.64 10.62 33.61
N GLY A 253 -40.67 11.32 34.10
CA GLY A 253 -41.80 11.79 33.30
C GLY A 253 -41.51 13.04 32.46
N LEU A 254 -40.64 13.94 32.96
CA LEU A 254 -40.26 15.18 32.26
C LEU A 254 -39.23 14.94 31.15
N ALA A 255 -38.25 14.07 31.40
CA ALA A 255 -37.09 13.86 30.51
C ALA A 255 -37.43 13.54 29.04
N PRO A 256 -38.49 12.76 28.71
CA PRO A 256 -38.88 12.50 27.33
C PRO A 256 -39.40 13.74 26.58
N SER A 257 -39.93 14.74 27.30
CA SER A 257 -40.65 15.87 26.70
C SER A 257 -39.80 17.13 26.54
N VAL A 258 -38.90 17.41 27.49
CA VAL A 258 -38.08 18.63 27.47
C VAL A 258 -36.78 18.44 26.70
N ASP A 259 -36.20 19.53 26.21
CA ASP A 259 -34.85 19.50 25.65
C ASP A 259 -33.80 19.40 26.77
N ALA A 260 -34.02 20.07 27.89
CA ALA A 260 -33.14 20.01 29.06
C ALA A 260 -33.88 20.19 30.38
N MET A 261 -33.31 19.64 31.44
CA MET A 261 -33.56 20.02 32.82
C MET A 261 -32.34 20.78 33.32
N PHE A 262 -32.57 21.99 33.83
CA PHE A 262 -31.57 22.74 34.56
C PHE A 262 -31.69 22.34 36.03
N VAL A 263 -30.64 21.72 36.56
CA VAL A 263 -30.62 21.28 37.96
C VAL A 263 -30.09 22.43 38.79
N MET A 264 -30.94 23.05 39.59
CA MET A 264 -30.56 24.11 40.54
C MET A 264 -29.75 23.51 41.69
N ALA A 265 -28.49 23.22 41.41
CA ALA A 265 -27.58 22.52 42.32
C ALA A 265 -26.89 23.52 43.26
N TYR A 266 -27.70 24.28 43.99
CA TYR A 266 -27.30 25.31 44.95
C TYR A 266 -28.41 25.50 46.00
N ASP A 267 -28.18 26.36 46.99
CA ASP A 267 -29.02 26.49 48.19
C ASP A 267 -29.11 25.18 49.02
N MET A 268 -28.17 24.25 48.83
CA MET A 268 -28.20 22.92 49.45
C MET A 268 -27.86 22.96 50.94
N GLY A 269 -27.06 23.95 51.37
CA GLY A 269 -26.63 24.11 52.76
C GLY A 269 -27.80 24.14 53.76
N PHE A 270 -28.94 24.71 53.36
CA PHE A 270 -30.15 24.79 54.19
C PHE A 270 -30.74 23.41 54.52
N GLY A 271 -30.66 22.46 53.58
CA GLY A 271 -31.10 21.08 53.78
C GLY A 271 -30.04 20.18 54.40
N ASN A 272 -28.76 20.53 54.25
CA ASN A 272 -27.63 19.73 54.74
C ASN A 272 -27.33 19.96 56.22
N LEU A 273 -27.35 21.21 56.69
CA LEU A 273 -26.98 21.53 58.06
C LEU A 273 -27.77 22.73 58.61
N SER A 274 -28.99 22.47 59.07
CA SER A 274 -29.86 23.50 59.64
C SER A 274 -29.24 24.15 60.89
N GLY A 275 -29.39 25.48 61.00
CA GLY A 275 -28.90 26.27 62.14
C GLY A 275 -27.38 26.54 62.15
N HIS A 276 -26.65 26.14 61.12
CA HIS A 276 -25.21 26.37 60.99
C HIS A 276 -24.90 27.03 59.65
N ALA A 277 -23.73 27.67 59.55
CA ALA A 277 -23.16 28.02 58.26
C ALA A 277 -22.86 26.73 57.49
N ALA A 278 -23.09 26.72 56.19
CA ALA A 278 -22.92 25.52 55.39
C ALA A 278 -22.57 25.85 53.92
N PRO A 279 -21.87 24.94 53.21
CA PRO A 279 -21.61 25.06 51.79
C PRO A 279 -22.90 25.27 50.98
N ASN A 280 -22.91 26.30 50.13
CA ASN A 280 -24.05 26.63 49.28
C ASN A 280 -24.34 25.50 48.26
N ALA A 281 -23.29 25.05 47.59
CA ALA A 281 -23.33 24.02 46.57
C ALA A 281 -22.13 23.07 46.74
N PRO A 282 -22.16 22.14 47.71
CA PRO A 282 -21.07 21.20 47.88
C PRO A 282 -20.98 20.27 46.65
N LEU A 283 -19.76 20.07 46.12
CA LEU A 283 -19.52 19.11 45.04
C LEU A 283 -19.65 17.66 45.56
N ASN A 284 -19.18 17.43 46.78
CA ASN A 284 -19.13 16.12 47.45
C ASN A 284 -19.57 16.22 48.92
N GLY A 285 -19.70 15.07 49.57
CA GLY A 285 -20.13 15.00 50.98
C GLY A 285 -21.58 15.44 51.15
N TRP A 286 -22.10 15.39 52.37
CA TRP A 286 -23.47 15.81 52.70
C TRP A 286 -24.59 15.03 51.95
N THR A 287 -25.84 15.31 52.34
CA THR A 287 -27.04 14.66 51.78
C THR A 287 -27.34 15.16 50.37
N TYR A 288 -27.32 16.48 50.19
CA TYR A 288 -27.46 17.18 48.91
C TYR A 288 -26.06 17.62 48.47
N ASN A 289 -25.61 17.16 47.30
CA ASN A 289 -24.37 17.57 46.65
C ASN A 289 -24.41 17.30 45.15
N ASP A 290 -23.56 17.98 44.38
CA ASP A 290 -23.57 17.92 42.91
C ASP A 290 -23.33 16.49 42.37
N THR A 291 -22.38 15.75 42.96
CA THR A 291 -22.05 14.39 42.49
C THR A 291 -23.23 13.42 42.68
N THR A 292 -23.91 13.49 43.83
CA THR A 292 -25.12 12.71 44.11
C THR A 292 -26.26 13.12 43.19
N SER A 293 -26.53 14.43 43.06
CA SER A 293 -27.57 14.95 42.18
C SER A 293 -27.37 14.49 40.75
N VAL A 294 -26.18 14.65 40.19
CA VAL A 294 -25.86 14.18 38.83
C VAL A 294 -26.09 12.67 38.69
N SER A 295 -25.62 11.86 39.64
CA SER A 295 -25.82 10.41 39.59
C SER A 295 -27.31 10.03 39.62
N GLN A 296 -28.13 10.73 40.40
CA GLN A 296 -29.56 10.48 40.49
C GLN A 296 -30.28 10.85 39.18
N TYR A 297 -29.98 12.03 38.62
CA TYR A 297 -30.56 12.45 37.34
C TYR A 297 -30.21 11.50 36.20
N LEU A 298 -28.96 11.02 36.14
CA LEU A 298 -28.52 10.06 35.13
C LEU A 298 -29.17 8.67 35.27
N SER A 299 -29.77 8.36 36.42
CA SER A 299 -30.58 7.15 36.58
C SER A 299 -31.99 7.27 35.97
N LYS A 300 -32.43 8.50 35.68
CA LYS A 300 -33.79 8.83 35.21
C LYS A 300 -33.83 9.47 33.82
N ALA A 301 -32.72 10.08 33.38
CA ALA A 301 -32.65 10.83 32.14
C ALA A 301 -31.29 10.63 31.43
N PRO A 302 -31.24 10.71 30.08
CA PRO A 302 -29.98 10.75 29.35
C PRO A 302 -29.14 11.97 29.75
N ALA A 303 -27.82 11.81 29.79
CA ALA A 303 -26.89 12.91 30.11
C ALA A 303 -27.08 14.14 29.21
N SER A 304 -27.46 13.94 27.95
CA SER A 304 -27.78 14.98 26.97
C SER A 304 -29.01 15.84 27.32
N LYS A 305 -29.76 15.51 28.38
CA LYS A 305 -30.90 16.28 28.89
C LYS A 305 -30.60 17.00 30.21
N VAL A 306 -29.41 16.88 30.77
CA VAL A 306 -29.09 17.42 32.11
C VAL A 306 -28.09 18.57 32.00
N ILE A 307 -28.45 19.74 32.55
CA ILE A 307 -27.57 20.90 32.72
C ILE A 307 -27.33 21.07 34.23
N LEU A 308 -26.07 21.02 34.67
CA LEU A 308 -25.72 21.26 36.08
C LEU A 308 -25.64 22.76 36.34
N GLY A 309 -26.59 23.29 37.11
CA GLY A 309 -26.59 24.68 37.58
C GLY A 309 -25.55 24.91 38.67
N VAL A 310 -24.82 26.01 38.59
CA VAL A 310 -23.82 26.44 39.59
C VAL A 310 -24.13 27.86 40.09
N PRO A 311 -23.85 28.17 41.36
CA PRO A 311 -24.09 29.50 41.90
C PRO A 311 -22.89 30.41 41.64
N TYR A 312 -23.14 31.63 41.18
CA TYR A 312 -22.18 32.75 41.20
C TYR A 312 -22.39 33.61 42.46
N TYR A 313 -22.83 32.97 43.54
CA TYR A 313 -23.10 33.60 44.84
C TYR A 313 -22.85 32.60 45.97
N GLY A 314 -22.71 33.12 47.17
CA GLY A 314 -22.58 32.37 48.41
C GLY A 314 -23.52 32.86 49.49
N TYR A 315 -23.35 32.33 50.70
CA TYR A 315 -24.05 32.77 51.89
C TYR A 315 -23.08 33.11 53.00
N LYS A 316 -23.23 34.32 53.55
CA LYS A 316 -22.57 34.76 54.78
C LYS A 316 -23.52 34.76 55.97
N TYR A 317 -23.01 34.33 57.11
CA TYR A 317 -23.72 34.11 58.36
C TYR A 317 -23.07 34.90 59.48
N SER A 318 -23.85 35.39 60.45
CA SER A 318 -23.30 35.70 61.77
C SER A 318 -23.18 34.40 62.55
N THR A 319 -22.02 34.12 63.13
CA THR A 319 -21.73 32.84 63.78
C THR A 319 -21.13 33.03 65.17
N THR A 320 -21.18 31.96 65.97
CA THR A 320 -20.64 31.94 67.33
C THR A 320 -19.12 31.73 67.38
N SER A 321 -18.49 31.31 66.28
CA SER A 321 -17.05 31.07 66.17
C SER A 321 -16.53 31.33 64.74
N ASN A 322 -15.21 31.30 64.55
CA ASN A 322 -14.54 31.45 63.25
C ASN A 322 -14.17 30.12 62.56
N GLN A 323 -14.67 29.00 63.07
CA GLN A 323 -14.42 27.65 62.55
C GLN A 323 -15.45 27.29 61.47
N PRO A 324 -15.14 26.36 60.54
CA PRO A 324 -16.10 25.96 59.52
C PRO A 324 -17.32 25.30 60.14
N TYR A 325 -18.47 25.44 59.48
CA TYR A 325 -19.77 24.95 59.92
C TYR A 325 -20.22 25.51 61.27
N SER A 326 -19.83 26.73 61.61
CA SER A 326 -20.14 27.29 62.92
C SER A 326 -21.65 27.47 63.08
N GLN A 327 -22.12 27.29 64.32
CA GLN A 327 -23.50 27.58 64.68
C GLN A 327 -23.83 29.05 64.37
N VAL A 328 -24.98 29.26 63.73
CA VAL A 328 -25.51 30.59 63.42
C VAL A 328 -25.88 31.29 64.73
N ALA A 329 -25.46 32.54 64.88
CA ALA A 329 -25.73 33.34 66.07
C ALA A 329 -27.24 33.55 66.25
N ALA A 330 -27.70 33.55 67.50
CA ALA A 330 -29.11 33.70 67.82
C ALA A 330 -29.68 35.01 67.24
N GLY A 331 -30.84 34.93 66.58
CA GLY A 331 -31.50 36.08 65.95
C GLY A 331 -30.90 36.53 64.62
N SER A 332 -29.93 35.79 64.07
CA SER A 332 -29.36 36.04 62.74
C SER A 332 -29.80 34.97 61.73
N SER A 333 -29.67 35.30 60.45
CA SER A 333 -29.99 34.42 59.33
C SER A 333 -28.89 34.51 58.26
N ALA A 334 -28.92 33.56 57.32
CA ALA A 334 -28.06 33.59 56.14
C ALA A 334 -28.36 34.82 55.28
N SER A 335 -27.33 35.55 54.87
CA SER A 335 -27.40 36.58 53.84
C SER A 335 -26.72 36.06 52.60
N ALA A 336 -27.39 36.08 51.45
CA ALA A 336 -26.71 35.81 50.20
C ALA A 336 -25.75 36.95 49.88
N ASP A 337 -24.72 36.61 49.12
CA ASP A 337 -23.78 37.57 48.59
C ASP A 337 -23.32 37.11 47.21
N ASN A 338 -23.41 37.98 46.22
CA ASN A 338 -22.95 37.65 44.87
C ASN A 338 -21.42 37.57 44.86
N TYR A 339 -20.83 36.94 43.84
CA TYR A 339 -19.38 36.73 43.80
C TYR A 339 -18.59 38.03 43.88
N SER A 340 -19.05 39.10 43.22
CA SER A 340 -18.44 40.43 43.33
C SER A 340 -18.51 41.01 44.75
N GLY A 341 -19.64 40.89 45.44
CA GLY A 341 -19.79 41.30 46.84
C GLY A 341 -18.93 40.50 47.81
N VAL A 342 -18.73 39.20 47.53
CA VAL A 342 -17.77 38.37 48.26
C VAL A 342 -16.34 38.91 48.12
N LEU A 343 -15.94 39.33 46.91
CA LEU A 343 -14.62 39.94 46.69
C LEU A 343 -14.50 41.30 47.38
N ASP A 344 -15.57 42.09 47.39
CA ASP A 344 -15.63 43.37 48.11
C ASP A 344 -15.48 43.16 49.63
N ASP A 345 -16.18 42.20 50.21
CA ASP A 345 -16.04 41.80 51.62
C ASP A 345 -14.57 41.44 51.94
N PHE A 346 -13.90 40.69 51.06
CA PHE A 346 -12.49 40.33 51.27
C PHE A 346 -11.53 41.53 51.24
N SER A 347 -11.92 42.62 50.58
CA SER A 347 -11.10 43.84 50.50
C SER A 347 -11.11 44.65 51.79
N CYS A 348 -12.18 44.55 52.59
CA CYS A 348 -12.39 45.34 53.80
C CYS A 348 -12.34 44.51 55.10
N ALA A 349 -12.55 43.20 55.05
CA ALA A 349 -12.74 42.35 56.22
C ALA A 349 -11.52 42.37 57.18
N VAL A 350 -11.80 42.51 58.47
CA VAL A 350 -10.77 42.44 59.53
C VAL A 350 -10.62 41.02 60.07
N GLN A 351 -9.38 40.57 60.26
CA GLN A 351 -9.08 39.18 60.65
C GLN A 351 -9.62 38.14 59.67
N LEU A 352 -9.62 38.47 58.37
CA LEU A 352 -10.03 37.56 57.32
C LEU A 352 -9.15 36.31 57.29
N SER A 353 -9.79 35.14 57.38
CA SER A 353 -9.23 33.84 57.08
C SER A 353 -10.00 33.23 55.92
N ARG A 354 -9.29 32.71 54.91
CA ARG A 354 -9.86 31.96 53.79
C ARG A 354 -9.27 30.56 53.80
N ALA A 355 -10.12 29.55 53.66
CA ALA A 355 -9.73 28.15 53.71
C ALA A 355 -10.56 27.30 52.75
N TRP A 356 -10.09 26.07 52.54
CA TRP A 356 -10.77 25.09 51.70
C TRP A 356 -11.48 24.05 52.56
N ASP A 357 -12.75 23.82 52.29
CA ASP A 357 -13.51 22.71 52.86
C ASP A 357 -13.26 21.47 52.00
N GLY A 358 -12.46 20.53 52.51
CA GLY A 358 -12.14 19.28 51.82
C GLY A 358 -13.31 18.30 51.70
N THR A 359 -14.33 18.39 52.55
CA THR A 359 -15.52 17.52 52.49
C THR A 359 -16.48 17.99 51.40
N ALA A 360 -16.76 19.30 51.38
CA ALA A 360 -17.64 19.90 50.38
C ALA A 360 -16.95 20.11 49.03
N ALA A 361 -15.62 20.22 49.04
CA ALA A 361 -14.83 20.77 47.94
C ALA A 361 -15.31 22.17 47.53
N SER A 362 -15.40 23.05 48.54
CA SER A 362 -15.84 24.45 48.38
C SER A 362 -14.94 25.38 49.20
N PRO A 363 -14.71 26.62 48.72
CA PRO A 363 -14.03 27.62 49.53
C PRO A 363 -14.96 28.16 50.63
N TRP A 364 -14.36 28.54 51.75
CA TRP A 364 -15.04 29.26 52.81
C TRP A 364 -14.12 30.32 53.43
N ALA A 365 -14.73 31.31 54.07
CA ALA A 365 -14.03 32.39 54.72
C ALA A 365 -14.67 32.73 56.07
N SER A 366 -13.87 33.25 56.99
CA SER A 366 -14.38 33.85 58.22
C SER A 366 -13.64 35.13 58.59
N TRP A 367 -14.34 36.06 59.22
CA TRP A 367 -13.77 37.34 59.68
C TRP A 367 -14.57 37.90 60.85
N TRP A 368 -13.97 38.80 61.63
CA TRP A 368 -14.69 39.46 62.71
C TRP A 368 -15.41 40.71 62.18
N SER A 369 -16.70 40.87 62.46
CA SER A 369 -17.44 42.12 62.19
C SER A 369 -17.62 42.90 63.49
N PRO A 370 -16.96 44.06 63.67
CA PRO A 370 -17.10 44.90 64.86
C PRO A 370 -18.54 45.38 65.11
N ALA A 371 -18.83 45.86 66.32
CA ALA A 371 -20.16 46.43 66.65
C ALA A 371 -20.41 47.82 66.04
N THR A 372 -19.34 48.57 65.79
CA THR A 372 -19.38 49.94 65.26
C THR A 372 -18.12 50.19 64.44
N ALA A 373 -18.23 51.04 63.40
CA ALA A 373 -17.12 51.36 62.51
C ALA A 373 -16.47 50.13 61.86
N ASP A 374 -17.29 49.13 61.52
CA ASP A 374 -16.88 48.01 60.67
C ASP A 374 -16.40 48.54 59.31
N PRO A 375 -15.17 48.22 58.86
CA PRO A 375 -14.67 48.64 57.55
C PRO A 375 -15.51 48.14 56.37
N CYS A 376 -16.23 47.02 56.54
CA CYS A 376 -17.20 46.52 55.56
C CYS A 376 -18.62 47.05 55.78
N ALA A 377 -18.79 48.01 56.69
CA ALA A 377 -20.06 48.64 57.07
C ALA A 377 -21.15 47.69 57.64
N GLY A 378 -20.82 46.43 57.95
CA GLY A 378 -21.79 45.43 58.43
C GLY A 378 -22.24 45.62 59.89
N ASN A 379 -21.31 46.02 60.78
CA ASN A 379 -21.57 46.33 62.19
C ASN A 379 -22.31 45.20 62.97
N HIS A 380 -21.95 43.93 62.74
CA HIS A 380 -22.70 42.77 63.26
C HIS A 380 -22.29 42.31 64.67
N ASN A 381 -21.20 42.83 65.23
CA ASN A 381 -20.64 42.38 66.52
C ASN A 381 -20.55 40.85 66.67
N SER A 382 -20.09 40.16 65.63
CA SER A 382 -20.03 38.70 65.59
C SER A 382 -18.97 38.22 64.62
N TRP A 383 -18.59 36.94 64.76
CA TRP A 383 -17.90 36.28 63.67
C TRP A 383 -18.83 36.21 62.46
N ARG A 384 -18.23 36.38 61.30
CA ARG A 384 -18.85 36.18 60.00
C ARG A 384 -18.23 34.94 59.40
N GLU A 385 -19.07 34.09 58.82
CA GLU A 385 -18.64 32.90 58.08
C GLU A 385 -19.34 32.89 56.73
N LEU A 386 -18.60 32.66 55.65
CA LEU A 386 -19.07 32.68 54.27
C LEU A 386 -18.68 31.38 53.56
N TYR A 387 -19.66 30.74 52.92
CA TYR A 387 -19.42 29.72 51.92
C TYR A 387 -19.82 30.23 50.55
N TYR A 388 -18.95 30.03 49.54
CA TYR A 388 -19.15 30.53 48.18
C TYR A 388 -18.55 29.53 47.17
N ASP A 389 -18.70 29.81 45.88
CA ASP A 389 -17.99 29.12 44.81
C ASP A 389 -16.98 30.08 44.17
N ASP A 390 -15.78 29.59 43.89
CA ASP A 390 -14.74 30.32 43.17
C ASP A 390 -14.32 29.58 41.89
N ALA A 391 -13.34 30.12 41.15
CA ALA A 391 -12.86 29.46 39.94
C ALA A 391 -12.35 28.02 40.18
N THR A 392 -11.85 27.69 41.38
CA THR A 392 -11.36 26.35 41.70
C THR A 392 -12.53 25.37 41.89
N SER A 393 -13.50 25.71 42.74
CA SER A 393 -14.65 24.82 42.98
C SER A 393 -15.54 24.70 41.75
N LEU A 394 -15.77 25.79 41.02
CA LEU A 394 -16.49 25.75 39.74
C LEU A 394 -15.74 24.90 38.70
N GLY A 395 -14.41 25.01 38.63
CA GLY A 395 -13.60 24.17 37.76
C GLY A 395 -13.79 22.67 38.01
N GLN A 396 -13.88 22.26 39.28
CA GLN A 396 -14.14 20.86 39.64
C GLN A 396 -15.58 20.41 39.29
N LYS A 397 -16.56 21.30 39.42
CA LYS A 397 -17.95 21.04 38.96
C LYS A 397 -18.03 20.92 37.44
N TYR A 398 -17.27 21.73 36.71
CA TYR A 398 -17.18 21.62 35.26
C TYR A 398 -16.44 20.34 34.82
N ASP A 399 -15.49 19.84 35.62
CA ASP A 399 -14.91 18.51 35.42
C ASP A 399 -15.94 17.41 35.62
N LEU A 400 -16.84 17.53 36.61
CA LEU A 400 -17.96 16.60 36.78
C LEU A 400 -18.90 16.61 35.54
N VAL A 401 -19.25 17.79 35.03
CA VAL A 401 -20.05 17.96 33.80
C VAL A 401 -19.41 17.23 32.62
N ASN A 402 -18.10 17.44 32.41
CA ASN A 402 -17.36 16.81 31.33
C ASN A 402 -17.22 15.29 31.52
N ALA A 403 -16.87 14.83 32.72
CA ALA A 403 -16.68 13.42 33.04
C ALA A 403 -17.97 12.60 32.93
N LYS A 404 -19.11 13.21 33.25
CA LYS A 404 -20.43 12.58 33.17
C LYS A 404 -21.14 12.81 31.83
N ASN A 405 -20.47 13.46 30.89
CA ASN A 405 -20.98 13.74 29.55
C ASN A 405 -22.34 14.46 29.56
N LEU A 406 -22.55 15.35 30.54
CA LEU A 406 -23.80 16.11 30.67
C LEU A 406 -24.00 17.04 29.46
N ARG A 407 -25.22 17.51 29.25
CA ARG A 407 -25.53 18.51 28.21
C ARG A 407 -24.67 19.75 28.39
N GLY A 408 -24.48 20.16 29.64
CA GLY A 408 -23.57 21.24 29.98
C GLY A 408 -23.73 21.74 31.41
N THR A 409 -23.38 23.00 31.61
CA THR A 409 -23.52 23.72 32.88
C THR A 409 -24.31 25.00 32.69
N GLY A 410 -24.69 25.65 33.79
CA GLY A 410 -25.23 26.99 33.72
C GLY A 410 -25.18 27.71 35.05
N MET A 411 -25.36 29.03 35.03
CA MET A 411 -25.09 29.89 36.19
C MET A 411 -26.33 30.62 36.65
N TRP A 412 -26.52 30.64 37.97
CA TRP A 412 -27.31 31.66 38.65
C TRP A 412 -26.36 32.63 39.38
N ALA A 413 -26.19 33.88 38.94
CA ALA A 413 -26.74 34.43 37.71
C ALA A 413 -25.73 35.33 36.99
N LEU A 414 -26.00 35.63 35.72
CA LEU A 414 -25.18 36.54 34.93
C LEU A 414 -25.11 37.92 35.61
N GLY A 415 -23.90 38.47 35.72
CA GLY A 415 -23.60 39.74 36.38
C GLY A 415 -23.24 39.62 37.87
N TYR A 416 -23.35 38.43 38.48
CA TYR A 416 -23.02 38.27 39.90
C TYR A 416 -21.51 38.32 40.17
N ASP A 417 -20.72 38.00 39.15
CA ASP A 417 -19.26 38.10 39.09
C ASP A 417 -18.75 39.54 38.84
N GLY A 418 -19.64 40.49 38.54
CA GLY A 418 -19.30 41.89 38.29
C GLY A 418 -18.34 42.05 37.11
N THR A 419 -17.11 42.47 37.38
CA THR A 419 -16.04 42.59 36.37
C THR A 419 -14.92 41.57 36.56
N SER A 420 -15.13 40.55 37.40
CA SER A 420 -14.11 39.53 37.67
C SER A 420 -13.96 38.58 36.49
N PRO A 421 -12.75 38.41 35.92
CA PRO A 421 -12.56 37.56 34.74
C PRO A 421 -12.36 36.07 35.06
N ASP A 422 -12.13 35.72 36.32
CA ASP A 422 -11.69 34.38 36.74
C ASP A 422 -12.75 33.28 36.52
N LEU A 423 -14.03 33.57 36.80
CA LEU A 423 -15.11 32.60 36.58
C LEU A 423 -15.32 32.31 35.08
N TRP A 424 -15.19 33.34 34.23
CA TRP A 424 -15.21 33.18 32.77
C TRP A 424 -13.97 32.44 32.26
N ALA A 425 -12.79 32.71 32.83
CA ALA A 425 -11.56 32.03 32.44
C ALA A 425 -11.64 30.52 32.70
N VAL A 426 -12.23 30.09 33.82
CA VAL A 426 -12.42 28.66 34.07
C VAL A 426 -13.50 28.03 33.18
N LEU A 427 -14.57 28.74 32.82
CA LEU A 427 -15.52 28.28 31.79
C LEU A 427 -14.81 28.06 30.45
N SER A 428 -14.00 29.03 30.01
CA SER A 428 -13.21 28.93 28.78
C SER A 428 -12.28 27.72 28.82
N ALA A 429 -11.54 27.53 29.91
CA ALA A 429 -10.64 26.40 30.08
C ALA A 429 -11.35 25.04 30.04
N LYS A 430 -12.58 24.95 30.56
CA LYS A 430 -13.30 23.68 30.72
C LYS A 430 -14.22 23.34 29.55
N PHE A 431 -14.59 24.32 28.72
CA PHE A 431 -15.58 24.12 27.67
C PHE A 431 -15.18 24.65 26.29
N THR A 432 -13.97 25.16 26.09
CA THR A 432 -13.46 25.46 24.74
C THR A 432 -12.45 24.42 24.29
N ALA A 433 -12.25 24.31 22.99
CA ALA A 433 -11.18 23.51 22.40
C ALA A 433 -10.33 24.43 21.51
N ALA A 434 -9.01 24.27 21.54
CA ALA A 434 -8.13 25.14 20.78
C ALA A 434 -6.96 24.39 20.16
N ALA A 435 -6.81 24.51 18.85
CA ALA A 435 -5.76 23.86 18.08
C ALA A 435 -4.89 24.88 17.33
N THR A 436 -3.60 24.57 17.16
CA THR A 436 -2.75 25.21 16.16
C THR A 436 -2.13 24.16 15.23
N TYR A 437 -1.76 24.59 14.02
CA TYR A 437 -1.34 23.70 12.94
C TYR A 437 -0.05 24.19 12.31
N ASP A 438 0.78 23.25 11.89
CA ASP A 438 1.91 23.49 11.00
C ASP A 438 1.71 22.68 9.70
N LEU A 439 1.52 23.42 8.61
CA LEU A 439 1.32 22.88 7.26
C LEU A 439 2.52 23.15 6.34
N THR A 440 3.68 23.54 6.89
CA THR A 440 4.86 23.90 6.07
C THR A 440 5.39 22.75 5.22
N ALA A 441 5.17 21.50 5.63
CA ALA A 441 5.54 20.31 4.86
C ALA A 441 4.53 19.94 3.76
N VAL A 442 3.41 20.67 3.61
CA VAL A 442 2.41 20.41 2.57
C VAL A 442 2.97 20.78 1.18
N PRO A 443 2.93 19.84 0.21
CA PRO A 443 3.35 20.12 -1.16
C PRO A 443 2.44 21.16 -1.83
N HIS A 444 3.05 22.16 -2.48
CA HIS A 444 2.31 23.24 -3.13
C HIS A 444 1.81 22.88 -4.53
N ALA A 445 2.40 21.85 -5.16
CA ALA A 445 2.07 21.40 -6.50
C ALA A 445 1.71 19.91 -6.47
N TRP A 446 0.57 19.62 -7.08
CA TRP A 446 0.03 18.27 -7.19
C TRP A 446 -0.41 18.04 -8.63
N ALA A 447 -0.32 16.81 -9.10
CA ALA A 447 -1.05 16.40 -10.28
C ALA A 447 -2.43 15.86 -9.90
N VAL A 448 -3.39 15.94 -10.81
CA VAL A 448 -4.71 15.33 -10.63
C VAL A 448 -4.56 13.85 -10.24
N ASN A 449 -5.30 13.39 -9.22
CA ASN A 449 -5.26 12.03 -8.69
C ASN A 449 -3.90 11.55 -8.16
N GLN A 450 -2.94 12.46 -7.97
CA GLN A 450 -1.65 12.11 -7.39
C GLN A 450 -1.82 11.84 -5.89
N THR A 451 -1.21 10.75 -5.42
CA THR A 451 -1.05 10.48 -3.99
C THR A 451 0.32 11.00 -3.54
N GLN A 452 0.35 11.79 -2.47
CA GLN A 452 1.58 12.24 -1.83
C GLN A 452 1.54 11.95 -0.32
N THR A 453 2.73 11.84 0.26
CA THR A 453 2.92 11.66 1.71
C THR A 453 3.71 12.82 2.28
N PHE A 454 3.23 13.41 3.38
CA PHE A 454 3.84 14.53 4.09
C PHE A 454 3.42 14.53 5.55
N ASN A 455 4.04 15.37 6.39
CA ASN A 455 3.68 15.49 7.80
C ASN A 455 2.80 16.72 8.04
N VAL A 456 1.86 16.61 8.97
CA VAL A 456 1.11 17.74 9.54
C VAL A 456 1.34 17.72 11.03
N SER A 457 1.76 18.85 11.61
CA SER A 457 1.86 18.97 13.06
C SER A 457 0.62 19.67 13.60
N VAL A 458 0.05 19.14 14.68
CA VAL A 458 -1.07 19.75 15.40
C VAL A 458 -0.69 19.91 16.86
N THR A 459 -0.96 21.07 17.44
CA THR A 459 -0.71 21.35 18.86
C THR A 459 -2.02 21.59 19.58
N ASN A 460 -2.18 20.95 20.73
CA ASN A 460 -3.27 21.22 21.63
C ASN A 460 -3.01 22.54 22.37
N ALA A 461 -3.59 23.63 21.89
CA ALA A 461 -3.52 24.94 22.52
C ALA A 461 -4.62 25.17 23.58
N GLY A 462 -5.48 24.17 23.80
CA GLY A 462 -6.52 24.21 24.82
C GLY A 462 -6.03 23.70 26.18
N PHE A 463 -6.97 23.53 27.11
CA PHE A 463 -6.69 23.11 28.48
C PHE A 463 -7.15 21.68 28.80
N GLN A 464 -7.70 20.98 27.81
CA GLN A 464 -8.17 19.60 27.95
C GLN A 464 -7.35 18.66 27.09
N THR A 465 -7.01 17.49 27.63
CA THR A 465 -6.43 16.38 26.85
C THR A 465 -7.39 15.93 25.77
N TRP A 466 -6.88 15.77 24.55
CA TRP A 466 -7.64 15.25 23.42
C TRP A 466 -7.55 13.73 23.37
N PRO A 467 -8.67 13.00 23.48
CA PRO A 467 -8.63 11.54 23.38
C PRO A 467 -8.38 11.11 21.93
N ALA A 468 -7.38 10.27 21.67
CA ALA A 468 -7.13 9.68 20.35
C ALA A 468 -8.06 8.49 20.04
N GLY A 469 -8.64 7.87 21.08
CA GLY A 469 -9.55 6.73 20.98
C GLY A 469 -10.89 6.94 21.69
N GLY A 470 -11.63 5.84 21.85
CA GLY A 470 -12.92 5.84 22.55
C GLY A 470 -14.13 6.17 21.64
N PRO A 471 -15.31 6.48 22.23
CA PRO A 471 -16.54 6.71 21.48
C PRO A 471 -16.56 8.04 20.72
N ASN A 472 -15.79 9.04 21.16
CA ASN A 472 -15.74 10.38 20.56
C ASN A 472 -14.28 10.86 20.43
N PRO A 473 -13.44 10.18 19.63
CA PRO A 473 -12.03 10.51 19.49
C PRO A 473 -11.86 11.85 18.77
N VAL A 474 -10.74 12.51 19.05
CA VAL A 474 -10.27 13.68 18.32
C VAL A 474 -9.44 13.22 17.13
N ARG A 475 -9.72 13.78 15.94
CA ARG A 475 -9.07 13.44 14.67
C ARG A 475 -8.70 14.70 13.90
N LEU A 476 -7.67 14.59 13.08
CA LEU A 476 -7.33 15.60 12.08
C LEU A 476 -8.21 15.39 10.85
N GLY A 477 -9.03 16.38 10.51
CA GLY A 477 -9.67 16.51 9.21
C GLY A 477 -8.73 17.20 8.23
N LEU A 478 -8.54 16.60 7.04
CA LEU A 478 -7.83 17.22 5.93
C LEU A 478 -8.71 17.24 4.68
N HIS A 479 -8.83 18.42 4.08
CA HIS A 479 -9.82 18.69 3.03
C HIS A 479 -9.18 19.51 1.91
N PHE A 480 -9.25 19.02 0.66
CA PHE A 480 -9.08 19.91 -0.48
C PHE A 480 -10.35 20.75 -0.61
N ALA A 481 -10.23 22.08 -0.57
CA ALA A 481 -11.37 23.00 -0.51
C ALA A 481 -11.24 24.15 -1.51
N SER A 482 -12.36 24.58 -2.10
CA SER A 482 -12.41 25.68 -3.06
C SER A 482 -12.06 27.06 -2.46
N SER A 483 -12.22 27.19 -1.14
CA SER A 483 -11.88 28.38 -0.36
C SER A 483 -11.62 27.99 1.10
N THR A 484 -10.83 28.79 1.82
CA THR A 484 -10.59 28.57 3.25
C THR A 484 -11.81 28.95 4.10
N GLY A 485 -11.93 28.36 5.28
CA GLY A 485 -12.88 28.78 6.30
C GLY A 485 -13.46 27.65 7.17
N GLY A 486 -12.83 26.47 7.14
CA GLY A 486 -13.17 25.32 7.97
C GLY A 486 -14.60 24.81 7.77
N TRP A 487 -15.06 24.08 8.78
CA TRP A 487 -16.42 23.59 8.90
C TRP A 487 -17.47 24.70 8.75
N PRO A 488 -17.29 25.93 9.31
CA PRO A 488 -18.24 27.01 9.09
C PRO A 488 -18.44 27.37 7.61
N ASN A 489 -17.38 27.40 6.80
CA ASN A 489 -17.51 27.65 5.36
C ASN A 489 -18.17 26.45 4.66
N GLN A 490 -17.82 25.23 5.05
CA GLN A 490 -18.45 24.03 4.50
C GLN A 490 -19.97 24.03 4.71
N VAL A 491 -20.45 24.37 5.90
CA VAL A 491 -21.89 24.49 6.19
C VAL A 491 -22.53 25.64 5.40
N ARG A 492 -21.92 26.84 5.39
CA ARG A 492 -22.47 27.99 4.64
C ARG A 492 -22.56 27.75 3.14
N SER A 493 -21.65 26.95 2.58
CA SER A 493 -21.66 26.57 1.16
C SER A 493 -22.71 25.51 0.80
N GLY A 494 -23.46 25.00 1.78
CA GLY A 494 -24.37 23.86 1.57
C GLY A 494 -23.61 22.55 1.34
N TYR A 495 -22.48 22.36 2.02
CA TYR A 495 -21.58 21.20 1.94
C TYR A 495 -20.88 21.02 0.59
N ARG A 496 -20.49 22.12 -0.05
CA ARG A 496 -19.87 22.15 -1.39
C ARG A 496 -18.46 22.74 -1.43
N ALA A 497 -17.98 23.32 -0.32
CA ALA A 497 -16.67 23.94 -0.27
C ALA A 497 -15.55 22.89 -0.32
N TRP A 498 -15.72 21.76 0.39
CA TRP A 498 -14.78 20.66 0.41
C TRP A 498 -14.99 19.71 -0.77
N ALA A 499 -13.94 19.54 -1.58
CA ALA A 499 -13.87 18.53 -2.65
C ALA A 499 -13.52 17.14 -2.11
N THR A 500 -12.77 17.07 -1.00
CA THR A 500 -12.44 15.82 -0.31
C THR A 500 -12.53 16.02 1.20
N ASP A 501 -12.73 14.94 1.95
CA ASP A 501 -12.62 14.92 3.42
C ASP A 501 -11.96 13.60 3.85
N VAL A 502 -10.83 13.70 4.54
CA VAL A 502 -10.12 12.56 5.12
C VAL A 502 -9.97 12.77 6.62
N ARG A 503 -10.34 11.74 7.40
CA ARG A 503 -10.19 11.70 8.87
C ARG A 503 -8.99 10.87 9.27
N ILE A 504 -8.06 11.50 9.97
CA ILE A 504 -6.80 10.89 10.38
C ILE A 504 -6.77 10.83 11.91
N SER A 505 -6.61 9.63 12.45
CA SER A 505 -6.53 9.42 13.89
C SER A 505 -5.25 10.05 14.47
N LEU A 506 -5.36 10.60 15.67
CA LEU A 506 -4.19 10.95 16.46
C LEU A 506 -3.40 9.69 16.86
N PRO A 507 -2.06 9.76 16.97
CA PRO A 507 -1.24 8.61 17.35
C PRO A 507 -1.40 8.20 18.82
N ALA A 508 -1.73 9.17 19.70
CA ALA A 508 -1.99 8.98 21.12
C ALA A 508 -2.80 10.18 21.65
N ASP A 509 -3.35 10.05 22.86
CA ASP A 509 -4.01 11.17 23.54
C ASP A 509 -3.05 12.37 23.62
N LEU A 510 -3.57 13.57 23.34
CA LEU A 510 -2.75 14.77 23.21
C LEU A 510 -3.05 15.75 24.35
N ASP A 511 -2.14 15.83 25.32
CA ASP A 511 -2.26 16.72 26.47
C ASP A 511 -2.14 18.21 26.09
N PRO A 512 -2.69 19.13 26.91
CA PRO A 512 -2.50 20.57 26.75
C PRO A 512 -1.04 20.97 26.53
N GLY A 513 -0.80 21.84 25.55
CA GLY A 513 0.52 22.31 25.14
C GLY A 513 1.37 21.30 24.34
N SER A 514 0.91 20.05 24.19
CA SER A 514 1.65 19.01 23.45
C SER A 514 1.37 19.07 21.95
N THR A 515 2.35 18.65 21.15
CA THR A 515 2.28 18.59 19.69
C THR A 515 2.34 17.15 19.19
N ALA A 516 1.44 16.79 18.27
CA ALA A 516 1.49 15.54 17.51
C ALA A 516 1.95 15.81 16.07
N VAL A 517 2.93 15.06 15.59
CA VAL A 517 3.34 15.04 14.17
C VAL A 517 2.67 13.85 13.50
N ILE A 518 1.80 14.12 12.55
CA ILE A 518 0.94 13.13 11.92
C ILE A 518 1.43 12.88 10.48
N PRO A 519 1.91 11.67 10.15
CA PRO A 519 2.20 11.32 8.76
C PRO A 519 0.90 11.13 8.00
N VAL A 520 0.76 11.86 6.91
CA VAL A 520 -0.44 11.91 6.07
C VAL A 520 -0.10 11.32 4.72
N THR A 521 -0.94 10.41 4.22
CA THR A 521 -0.96 9.99 2.81
C THR A 521 -2.29 10.41 2.22
N LEU A 522 -2.27 11.33 1.25
CA LEU A 522 -3.47 11.97 0.71
C LEU A 522 -3.43 11.94 -0.82
N THR A 523 -4.59 11.77 -1.45
CA THR A 523 -4.77 11.77 -2.92
C THR A 523 -5.50 13.04 -3.34
N ALA A 524 -4.93 13.77 -4.31
CA ALA A 524 -5.57 14.96 -4.88
C ALA A 524 -6.85 14.62 -5.66
N PRO A 525 -7.87 15.50 -5.65
CA PRO A 525 -9.13 15.27 -6.35
C PRO A 525 -8.97 15.29 -7.89
N PRO A 526 -9.97 14.76 -8.64
CA PRO A 526 -9.97 14.70 -10.10
C PRO A 526 -10.29 16.07 -10.77
N MET A 527 -9.68 17.16 -10.33
CA MET A 527 -9.90 18.51 -10.85
C MET A 527 -8.57 19.27 -11.06
N THR A 528 -8.62 20.35 -11.83
CA THR A 528 -7.43 21.19 -12.13
C THR A 528 -7.64 22.61 -11.64
N GLY A 529 -6.54 23.32 -11.40
CA GLY A 529 -6.54 24.73 -10.97
C GLY A 529 -6.13 24.93 -9.53
N ALA A 530 -6.27 26.18 -9.06
CA ALA A 530 -5.95 26.57 -7.70
C ALA A 530 -7.01 26.07 -6.72
N ILE A 531 -6.57 25.51 -5.60
CA ILE A 531 -7.40 25.02 -4.50
C ILE A 531 -6.62 25.25 -3.19
N VAL A 532 -7.25 25.04 -2.03
CA VAL A 532 -6.53 25.00 -0.74
C VAL A 532 -6.57 23.59 -0.16
N LEU A 533 -5.49 23.17 0.50
CA LEU A 533 -5.53 22.06 1.43
C LEU A 533 -5.71 22.63 2.84
N GLU A 534 -6.81 22.30 3.49
CA GLU A 534 -7.19 22.81 4.80
C GLU A 534 -7.17 21.72 5.86
N ALA A 535 -6.64 22.05 7.02
CA ALA A 535 -6.56 21.22 8.22
C ALA A 535 -7.44 21.79 9.32
N GLU A 536 -8.28 20.94 9.91
CA GLU A 536 -9.16 21.29 11.03
C GLU A 536 -9.32 20.09 11.96
N MET A 537 -9.28 20.32 13.27
CA MET A 537 -9.49 19.22 14.23
C MET A 537 -10.98 18.98 14.40
N VAL A 538 -11.36 17.72 14.58
CA VAL A 538 -12.73 17.31 14.91
C VAL A 538 -12.71 16.47 16.17
N ARG A 539 -13.71 16.62 17.05
CA ARG A 539 -14.09 15.61 18.03
C ARG A 539 -15.28 14.85 17.47
N GLU A 540 -15.05 13.60 17.08
CA GLU A 540 -16.01 12.80 16.32
C GLU A 540 -17.36 12.68 17.04
N GLY A 541 -18.45 12.96 16.31
CA GLY A 541 -19.80 12.97 16.85
C GLY A 541 -20.09 14.05 17.90
N MET A 542 -19.18 15.03 18.09
CA MET A 542 -19.34 16.07 19.11
C MET A 542 -19.16 17.51 18.64
N PHE A 543 -18.12 17.84 17.88
CA PHE A 543 -17.91 19.18 17.30
C PHE A 543 -16.65 19.24 16.42
N TRP A 544 -16.57 20.28 15.60
CA TRP A 544 -15.32 20.70 14.94
C TRP A 544 -14.60 21.73 15.79
N PHE A 545 -13.30 21.93 15.63
CA PHE A 545 -12.62 23.04 16.29
C PHE A 545 -12.90 24.34 15.49
N ASN A 546 -12.78 25.52 16.11
CA ASN A 546 -12.92 26.80 15.38
C ASN A 546 -11.59 27.34 14.85
N GLN A 547 -10.49 26.63 15.06
CA GLN A 547 -9.21 26.94 14.44
C GLN A 547 -9.01 25.99 13.25
N TRP A 548 -8.56 26.55 12.15
CA TRP A 548 -8.11 25.81 10.97
C TRP A 548 -6.86 26.48 10.41
N ALA A 549 -6.10 25.74 9.63
CA ALA A 549 -5.02 26.27 8.81
C ALA A 549 -5.17 25.80 7.38
N SER A 550 -4.75 26.62 6.41
CA SER A 550 -4.83 26.27 5.01
C SER A 550 -3.52 26.57 4.29
N GLN A 551 -3.23 25.76 3.29
CA GLN A 551 -2.11 25.93 2.37
C GLN A 551 -2.66 26.00 0.95
N SER A 552 -2.30 27.05 0.20
CA SER A 552 -2.64 27.13 -1.22
C SER A 552 -1.86 26.07 -2.00
N VAL A 553 -2.57 25.34 -2.86
CA VAL A 553 -2.00 24.30 -3.71
C VAL A 553 -2.54 24.41 -5.13
N SER A 554 -1.74 23.97 -6.11
CA SER A 554 -2.12 23.96 -7.52
C SER A 554 -2.23 22.53 -8.03
N LEU A 555 -3.38 22.19 -8.64
CA LEU A 555 -3.61 20.90 -9.28
C LEU A 555 -3.37 21.01 -10.79
N ALA A 556 -2.28 20.41 -11.26
CA ALA A 556 -1.88 20.38 -12.66
C ALA A 556 -2.58 19.23 -13.43
N PRO A 557 -2.94 19.42 -14.71
CA PRO A 557 -3.52 18.36 -15.54
C PRO A 557 -2.59 17.14 -15.66
N PRO A 558 -3.13 15.94 -15.88
CA PRO A 558 -2.33 14.73 -16.01
C PRO A 558 -1.43 14.78 -17.25
N SER A 559 -0.15 14.49 -17.06
CA SER A 559 0.90 14.46 -18.08
C SER A 559 1.60 13.10 -18.05
N TRP A 560 1.53 12.38 -19.16
CA TRP A 560 2.08 11.03 -19.32
C TRP A 560 3.22 11.09 -20.35
N LEU A 561 4.45 11.28 -19.88
CA LEU A 561 5.63 11.49 -20.74
C LEU A 561 6.74 10.51 -20.36
N ALA A 562 7.39 9.93 -21.37
CA ALA A 562 8.48 8.97 -21.18
C ALA A 562 9.74 9.38 -21.93
N THR A 563 10.91 9.02 -21.39
CA THR A 563 12.18 9.01 -22.13
C THR A 563 12.80 7.61 -22.07
N TYR A 564 13.58 7.27 -23.10
CA TYR A 564 14.12 5.92 -23.31
C TYR A 564 15.63 5.99 -23.52
N ASP A 565 16.37 5.13 -22.81
CA ASP A 565 17.75 4.78 -23.14
C ASP A 565 17.75 3.45 -23.89
N MET A 566 18.05 3.53 -25.19
CA MET A 566 18.11 2.40 -26.12
C MET A 566 19.55 2.07 -26.52
N SER A 567 20.56 2.58 -25.79
CA SER A 567 21.98 2.43 -26.15
C SER A 567 22.45 0.97 -26.16
N ALA A 568 21.84 0.11 -25.34
CA ALA A 568 22.18 -1.32 -25.26
C ALA A 568 21.52 -2.18 -26.36
N VAL A 569 20.70 -1.58 -27.24
CA VAL A 569 20.03 -2.32 -28.33
C VAL A 569 21.04 -2.75 -29.39
N PRO A 570 21.13 -4.05 -29.72
CA PRO A 570 21.97 -4.55 -30.81
C PRO A 570 21.53 -3.98 -32.15
N ARG A 571 22.47 -3.50 -32.96
CA ARG A 571 22.17 -2.84 -34.26
C ARG A 571 22.13 -3.81 -35.45
N VAL A 572 22.61 -5.03 -35.27
CA VAL A 572 22.66 -6.06 -36.32
C VAL A 572 21.89 -7.28 -35.84
N TRP A 573 20.97 -7.74 -36.68
CA TRP A 573 20.11 -8.88 -36.41
C TRP A 573 20.09 -9.82 -37.61
N ALA A 574 20.17 -11.12 -37.40
CA ALA A 574 19.76 -12.08 -38.41
C ALA A 574 18.23 -12.24 -38.40
N VAL A 575 17.64 -12.56 -39.54
CA VAL A 575 16.19 -12.89 -39.60
C VAL A 575 15.87 -14.03 -38.63
N ASN A 576 14.74 -13.93 -37.93
CA ASN A 576 14.30 -14.84 -36.85
C ASN A 576 15.22 -14.91 -35.61
N GLN A 577 16.30 -14.14 -35.54
CA GLN A 577 17.20 -14.15 -34.39
C GLN A 577 16.50 -13.57 -33.16
N ARG A 578 16.68 -14.21 -32.00
CA ARG A 578 16.27 -13.68 -30.70
C ARG A 578 17.48 -13.10 -29.98
N GLN A 579 17.34 -11.90 -29.44
CA GLN A 579 18.36 -11.28 -28.60
C GLN A 579 17.75 -10.66 -27.35
N THR A 580 18.57 -10.50 -26.31
CA THR A 580 18.20 -9.91 -25.04
C THR A 580 19.07 -8.69 -24.76
N PHE A 581 18.44 -7.59 -24.34
CA PHE A 581 19.11 -6.32 -24.03
C PHE A 581 18.31 -5.58 -22.95
N VAL A 582 18.89 -4.51 -22.40
CA VAL A 582 18.23 -3.68 -21.38
C VAL A 582 17.74 -2.38 -22.01
N VAL A 583 16.53 -1.96 -21.67
CA VAL A 583 15.98 -0.64 -21.99
C VAL A 583 15.72 0.09 -20.68
N THR A 584 16.28 1.28 -20.50
CA THR A 584 15.96 2.12 -19.35
C THR A 584 14.90 3.13 -19.74
N VAL A 585 13.76 3.09 -19.06
CA VAL A 585 12.64 4.02 -19.26
C VAL A 585 12.52 4.94 -18.06
N THR A 586 12.32 6.23 -18.30
CA THR A 586 12.14 7.23 -17.22
C THR A 586 10.78 7.89 -17.35
N ASN A 587 10.04 7.94 -16.25
CA ASN A 587 8.78 8.67 -16.16
C ASN A 587 9.07 10.16 -16.00
N THR A 588 8.91 10.92 -17.07
CA THR A 588 9.09 12.39 -17.08
C THR A 588 7.75 13.14 -17.01
N GLY A 589 6.64 12.40 -16.88
CA GLY A 589 5.31 12.94 -16.63
C GLY A 589 5.09 13.31 -15.17
N ASN A 590 3.84 13.65 -14.83
CA ASN A 590 3.42 13.98 -13.46
C ASN A 590 2.47 12.94 -12.86
N GLN A 591 2.27 11.80 -13.55
CA GLN A 591 1.42 10.70 -13.12
C GLN A 591 2.26 9.48 -12.78
N THR A 592 1.93 8.79 -11.69
CA THR A 592 2.48 7.46 -11.41
C THR A 592 1.95 6.46 -12.43
N TRP A 593 2.83 5.62 -12.97
CA TRP A 593 2.47 4.59 -13.94
C TRP A 593 2.12 3.29 -13.22
N PRO A 594 0.86 2.84 -13.28
CA PRO A 594 0.47 1.57 -12.66
C PRO A 594 1.09 0.38 -13.42
N ALA A 595 1.79 -0.51 -12.74
CA ALA A 595 2.37 -1.71 -13.35
C ALA A 595 1.35 -2.86 -13.50
N ALA A 596 0.26 -2.81 -12.73
CA ALA A 596 -0.80 -3.80 -12.70
C ALA A 596 -2.19 -3.16 -12.73
N GLY A 597 -3.25 -3.97 -12.63
CA GLY A 597 -4.64 -3.51 -12.65
C GLY A 597 -5.30 -3.57 -14.04
N PRO A 598 -6.44 -2.90 -14.24
CA PRO A 598 -7.22 -3.00 -15.47
C PRO A 598 -6.59 -2.26 -16.66
N ASN A 599 -5.83 -1.18 -16.40
CA ASN A 599 -5.19 -0.35 -17.44
C ASN A 599 -3.71 -0.12 -17.09
N PRO A 600 -2.87 -1.19 -17.02
CA PRO A 600 -1.47 -1.05 -16.64
C PRO A 600 -0.68 -0.33 -17.74
N VAL A 601 0.40 0.32 -17.33
CA VAL A 601 1.39 0.90 -18.23
C VAL A 601 2.44 -0.17 -18.58
N ARG A 602 2.72 -0.33 -19.88
CA ARG A 602 3.64 -1.35 -20.41
C ARG A 602 4.61 -0.75 -21.41
N LEU A 603 5.79 -1.36 -21.50
CA LEU A 603 6.76 -1.06 -22.54
C LEU A 603 6.41 -1.88 -23.78
N GLY A 604 6.09 -1.21 -24.89
CA GLY A 604 5.98 -1.79 -26.21
C GLY A 604 7.34 -1.82 -26.90
N ILE A 605 7.69 -2.96 -27.49
CA ILE A 605 8.89 -3.13 -28.33
C ILE A 605 8.48 -3.66 -29.70
N HIS A 606 8.83 -2.92 -30.75
CA HIS A 606 8.34 -3.17 -32.10
C HIS A 606 9.47 -3.12 -33.12
N PHE A 607 9.63 -4.17 -33.93
CA PHE A 607 10.39 -4.07 -35.18
C PHE A 607 9.51 -3.37 -36.21
N ALA A 608 9.98 -2.26 -36.79
CA ALA A 608 9.20 -1.44 -37.70
C ALA A 608 9.95 -1.13 -39.01
N ASN A 609 9.19 -0.80 -40.05
CA ASN A 609 9.73 -0.44 -41.37
C ASN A 609 10.21 1.01 -41.47
N ALA A 610 9.79 1.88 -40.54
CA ALA A 610 10.19 3.27 -40.41
C ALA A 610 9.94 3.73 -38.97
N THR A 611 10.61 4.82 -38.55
CA THR A 611 10.34 5.39 -37.23
C THR A 611 9.00 6.15 -37.20
N GLY A 612 8.35 6.16 -36.04
CA GLY A 612 7.22 7.04 -35.76
C GLY A 612 6.18 6.50 -34.77
N GLY A 613 6.47 5.40 -34.06
CA GLY A 613 5.62 4.86 -33.01
C GLY A 613 4.18 4.57 -33.46
N TRP A 614 3.25 4.66 -32.51
CA TRP A 614 1.83 4.41 -32.73
C TRP A 614 1.20 5.30 -33.82
N PRO A 615 1.50 6.63 -33.91
CA PRO A 615 0.99 7.46 -35.00
C PRO A 615 1.32 6.90 -36.39
N ARG A 616 2.54 6.41 -36.58
CA ARG A 616 2.96 5.82 -37.87
C ARG A 616 2.31 4.47 -38.12
N GLN A 617 2.14 3.66 -37.07
CA GLN A 617 1.42 2.39 -37.16
C GLN A 617 -0.02 2.59 -37.63
N VAL A 618 -0.75 3.55 -37.05
CA VAL A 618 -2.11 3.89 -37.50
C VAL A 618 -2.12 4.44 -38.92
N GLN A 619 -1.22 5.37 -39.26
CA GLN A 619 -1.13 5.95 -40.60
C GLN A 619 -0.89 4.90 -41.70
N SER A 620 -0.14 3.84 -41.38
CA SER A 620 0.17 2.75 -42.31
C SER A 620 -0.96 1.72 -42.48
N GLY A 621 -2.10 1.88 -41.81
CA GLY A 621 -3.14 0.85 -41.74
C GLY A 621 -2.68 -0.39 -40.95
N TYR A 622 -1.91 -0.19 -39.88
CA TYR A 622 -1.38 -1.23 -38.99
C TYR A 622 -0.32 -2.16 -39.60
N THR A 623 0.46 -1.65 -40.56
CA THR A 623 1.49 -2.44 -41.28
C THR A 623 2.92 -1.97 -41.01
N ALA A 624 3.13 -0.86 -40.31
CA ALA A 624 4.46 -0.33 -40.01
C ALA A 624 5.24 -1.25 -39.07
N TRP A 625 4.59 -1.75 -38.02
CA TRP A 625 5.13 -2.71 -37.07
C TRP A 625 5.00 -4.13 -37.59
N GLN A 626 6.13 -4.84 -37.66
CA GLN A 626 6.21 -6.26 -38.01
C GLN A 626 6.04 -7.16 -36.78
N THR A 627 6.39 -6.65 -35.61
CA THR A 627 6.22 -7.33 -34.33
C THR A 627 5.72 -6.35 -33.28
N ASP A 628 5.02 -6.85 -32.28
CA ASP A 628 4.68 -6.11 -31.07
C ASP A 628 4.92 -7.03 -29.86
N SER A 629 5.68 -6.54 -28.88
CA SER A 629 5.92 -7.21 -27.61
C SER A 629 5.63 -6.27 -26.46
N ARG A 630 4.83 -6.74 -25.50
CA ARG A 630 4.43 -5.98 -24.30
C ARG A 630 5.18 -6.48 -23.08
N ILE A 631 5.99 -5.63 -22.48
CA ILE A 631 6.72 -5.94 -21.25
C ILE A 631 6.08 -5.22 -20.06
N SER A 632 5.70 -5.99 -19.04
CA SER A 632 5.20 -5.46 -17.76
C SER A 632 6.33 -4.84 -16.94
N PHE A 633 6.00 -3.82 -16.14
CA PHE A 633 6.88 -3.34 -15.08
C PHE A 633 6.77 -4.25 -13.85
N PRO A 634 7.83 -4.38 -13.04
CA PRO A 634 7.78 -5.13 -11.80
C PRO A 634 7.01 -4.40 -10.68
N ALA A 635 6.94 -3.07 -10.73
CA ALA A 635 6.24 -2.21 -9.78
C ALA A 635 5.86 -0.88 -10.42
N ASP A 636 4.94 -0.15 -9.80
CA ASP A 636 4.50 1.17 -10.25
C ASP A 636 5.68 2.15 -10.36
N LEU A 637 5.69 2.95 -11.42
CA LEU A 637 6.79 3.90 -11.68
C LEU A 637 6.35 5.33 -11.36
N ALA A 638 6.84 5.88 -10.24
CA ALA A 638 6.56 7.24 -9.81
C ALA A 638 7.14 8.30 -10.78
N PRO A 639 6.59 9.54 -10.82
CA PRO A 639 7.19 10.66 -11.54
C PRO A 639 8.66 10.87 -11.18
N GLY A 640 9.52 11.05 -12.19
CA GLY A 640 10.96 11.21 -12.06
C GLY A 640 11.76 9.91 -11.88
N ALA A 641 11.10 8.77 -11.64
CA ALA A 641 11.78 7.49 -11.47
C ALA A 641 12.10 6.82 -12.81
N SER A 642 13.14 5.97 -12.81
CA SER A 642 13.56 5.17 -13.95
C SER A 642 13.45 3.68 -13.65
N ALA A 643 13.13 2.87 -14.66
CA ALA A 643 13.16 1.41 -14.59
C ALA A 643 14.03 0.84 -15.71
N ALA A 644 14.98 -0.03 -15.34
CA ALA A 644 15.74 -0.82 -16.29
C ALA A 644 15.01 -2.14 -16.57
N ILE A 645 14.62 -2.37 -17.82
CA ILE A 645 13.80 -3.50 -18.24
C ILE A 645 14.63 -4.39 -19.16
N THR A 646 14.79 -5.65 -18.76
CA THR A 646 15.37 -6.68 -19.64
C THR A 646 14.34 -7.09 -20.68
N VAL A 647 14.63 -6.80 -21.94
CA VAL A 647 13.80 -7.10 -23.10
C VAL A 647 14.38 -8.29 -23.85
N SER A 648 13.54 -9.26 -24.18
CA SER A 648 13.87 -10.35 -25.11
C SER A 648 13.01 -10.18 -26.38
N ALA A 649 13.62 -9.73 -27.48
CA ALA A 649 12.93 -9.49 -28.74
C ALA A 649 13.41 -10.46 -29.83
N GLN A 650 12.53 -10.79 -30.77
CA GLN A 650 12.85 -11.65 -31.91
C GLN A 650 12.65 -10.88 -33.21
N ALA A 651 13.70 -10.83 -34.04
CA ALA A 651 13.63 -10.20 -35.35
C ALA A 651 12.65 -10.94 -36.28
N PRO A 652 11.93 -10.23 -37.16
CA PRO A 652 11.00 -10.83 -38.09
C PRO A 652 11.69 -11.75 -39.10
N ALA A 653 10.89 -12.65 -39.71
CA ALA A 653 11.36 -13.62 -40.71
C ALA A 653 11.78 -12.98 -42.04
N ALA A 654 11.27 -11.79 -42.34
CA ALA A 654 11.59 -11.02 -43.54
C ALA A 654 12.45 -9.80 -43.21
N ALA A 655 13.42 -9.50 -44.07
CA ALA A 655 14.34 -8.38 -43.93
C ALA A 655 13.70 -7.02 -44.30
N VAL A 656 12.49 -6.77 -43.80
CA VAL A 656 11.67 -5.58 -44.13
C VAL A 656 11.67 -4.52 -43.01
N SER A 657 12.17 -4.85 -41.82
CA SER A 657 12.30 -3.88 -40.73
C SER A 657 13.63 -3.14 -40.79
N THR A 658 13.58 -1.84 -40.54
CA THR A 658 14.75 -0.94 -40.57
C THR A 658 15.04 -0.32 -39.19
N VAL A 659 14.12 -0.46 -38.23
CA VAL A 659 14.22 0.13 -36.90
C VAL A 659 13.61 -0.79 -35.84
N LEU A 660 14.15 -0.74 -34.62
CA LEU A 660 13.50 -1.23 -33.40
C LEU A 660 13.04 -0.02 -32.58
N GLU A 661 11.77 0.04 -32.22
CA GLU A 661 11.19 1.13 -31.45
C GLU A 661 10.72 0.66 -30.07
N ALA A 662 11.01 1.48 -29.06
CA ALA A 662 10.41 1.41 -27.74
C ALA A 662 9.35 2.49 -27.59
N GLU A 663 8.15 2.13 -27.14
CA GLU A 663 7.08 3.09 -26.89
C GLU A 663 6.22 2.65 -25.70
N MET A 664 5.93 3.59 -24.81
CA MET A 664 5.07 3.36 -23.65
C MET A 664 3.60 3.35 -24.06
N VAL A 665 2.85 2.40 -23.51
CA VAL A 665 1.39 2.35 -23.63
C VAL A 665 0.76 2.37 -22.25
N LYS A 666 -0.37 3.05 -22.11
CA LYS A 666 -1.33 2.78 -21.04
C LYS A 666 -2.42 1.89 -21.64
N GLU A 667 -2.37 0.61 -21.28
CA GLU A 667 -3.18 -0.43 -21.90
C GLU A 667 -4.66 -0.05 -21.93
N GLN A 668 -5.30 -0.33 -23.07
CA GLN A 668 -6.71 -0.02 -23.37
C GLN A 668 -7.10 1.46 -23.34
N GLN A 669 -6.16 2.39 -23.09
CA GLN A 669 -6.45 3.83 -23.09
C GLN A 669 -5.76 4.55 -24.23
N PHE A 670 -4.43 4.63 -24.21
CA PHE A 670 -3.66 5.40 -25.18
C PHE A 670 -2.18 5.02 -25.18
N TRP A 671 -1.50 5.39 -26.26
CA TRP A 671 -0.04 5.37 -26.37
C TRP A 671 0.55 6.72 -25.98
N PHE A 672 1.75 6.68 -25.43
CA PHE A 672 2.48 7.89 -25.08
C PHE A 672 2.96 8.58 -26.37
N GLY A 673 3.14 9.90 -26.32
CA GLY A 673 3.57 10.67 -27.50
C GLY A 673 5.07 10.55 -27.82
N GLN A 674 5.85 9.81 -27.02
CA GLN A 674 7.29 9.66 -27.19
C GLN A 674 7.64 8.21 -27.50
N TRP A 675 8.58 8.01 -28.43
CA TRP A 675 9.16 6.71 -28.75
C TRP A 675 10.70 6.82 -28.86
N GLY A 676 11.39 5.70 -28.63
CA GLY A 676 12.85 5.58 -28.74
C GLY A 676 13.25 4.66 -29.90
N PRO A 677 13.65 5.19 -31.07
CA PRO A 677 14.02 4.39 -32.23
C PRO A 677 15.52 4.03 -32.25
N VAL A 678 15.84 2.82 -32.71
CA VAL A 678 17.20 2.38 -33.03
C VAL A 678 17.23 1.79 -34.43
N ALA A 679 17.95 2.44 -35.35
CA ALA A 679 18.15 1.90 -36.70
C ALA A 679 18.90 0.57 -36.64
N LEU A 680 18.41 -0.41 -37.41
CA LEU A 680 18.92 -1.77 -37.47
C LEU A 680 19.33 -2.16 -38.89
N ARG A 681 20.23 -3.15 -38.99
CA ARG A 681 20.54 -3.87 -40.23
C ARG A 681 20.17 -5.34 -40.07
N LEU A 682 19.24 -5.84 -40.91
CA LEU A 682 18.91 -7.26 -41.00
C LEU A 682 19.85 -7.96 -42.01
N ALA A 683 20.56 -8.99 -41.56
CA ALA A 683 21.42 -9.83 -42.41
C ALA A 683 20.67 -11.09 -42.90
N GLY A 684 20.90 -11.49 -44.15
CA GLY A 684 20.33 -12.72 -44.75
C GLY A 684 20.97 -14.00 -44.18
N PRO A 685 20.40 -15.19 -44.43
CA PRO A 685 20.88 -16.44 -43.84
C PRO A 685 22.24 -16.89 -44.43
N GLU A 686 23.23 -17.12 -43.57
CA GLU A 686 24.57 -17.62 -43.90
C GLU A 686 24.79 -18.98 -43.22
N TRP A 687 25.05 -20.02 -44.01
CA TRP A 687 25.30 -21.40 -43.57
C TRP A 687 26.77 -21.76 -43.85
N ILE A 688 27.66 -21.38 -42.94
CA ILE A 688 29.11 -21.43 -43.12
C ILE A 688 29.72 -22.33 -42.03
N ALA A 689 30.67 -23.18 -42.42
CA ALA A 689 31.36 -24.08 -41.49
C ALA A 689 32.88 -23.96 -41.55
N THR A 690 33.54 -24.28 -40.44
CA THR A 690 34.98 -24.59 -40.42
C THR A 690 35.19 -25.99 -39.85
N TYR A 691 36.28 -26.64 -40.26
CA TYR A 691 36.54 -28.04 -39.97
C TYR A 691 37.94 -28.24 -39.37
N ASP A 692 38.06 -29.22 -38.48
CA ASP A 692 39.33 -29.74 -38.00
C ASP A 692 39.38 -31.25 -38.25
N MET A 693 40.28 -31.65 -39.15
CA MET A 693 40.56 -33.03 -39.58
C MET A 693 41.92 -33.54 -39.06
N SER A 694 42.53 -32.87 -38.08
CA SER A 694 43.84 -33.25 -37.55
C SER A 694 43.88 -34.69 -37.00
N GLY A 695 42.74 -35.20 -36.52
CA GLY A 695 42.58 -36.57 -36.06
C GLY A 695 42.42 -37.64 -37.16
N ALA A 696 42.37 -37.26 -38.44
CA ALA A 696 42.16 -38.20 -39.54
C ALA A 696 43.46 -38.98 -39.89
N PRO A 697 43.41 -40.32 -39.96
CA PRO A 697 44.56 -41.13 -40.36
C PRO A 697 45.02 -40.85 -41.80
N ARG A 698 46.34 -40.78 -42.03
CA ARG A 698 46.94 -40.50 -43.35
C ARG A 698 47.42 -41.75 -44.10
N SER A 699 47.47 -42.89 -43.42
CA SER A 699 47.92 -44.18 -43.95
C SER A 699 46.75 -45.15 -43.96
N TRP A 700 46.46 -45.71 -45.13
CA TRP A 700 45.36 -46.66 -45.34
C TRP A 700 45.84 -47.81 -46.20
N GLN A 701 45.51 -49.03 -45.81
CA GLN A 701 45.61 -50.19 -46.69
C GLN A 701 44.32 -50.37 -47.50
N PRO A 702 44.38 -50.94 -48.72
CA PRO A 702 43.17 -51.23 -49.48
C PRO A 702 42.17 -52.06 -48.66
N GLY A 703 40.93 -51.59 -48.55
CA GLY A 703 39.88 -52.24 -47.75
C GLY A 703 39.96 -52.04 -46.23
N GLN A 704 40.91 -51.26 -45.71
CA GLN A 704 41.07 -51.05 -44.26
C GLN A 704 39.99 -50.14 -43.68
N THR A 705 39.45 -50.49 -42.52
CA THR A 705 38.51 -49.66 -41.73
C THR A 705 39.23 -49.00 -40.56
N GLN A 706 39.01 -47.70 -40.35
CA GLN A 706 39.50 -46.96 -39.18
C GLN A 706 38.46 -45.97 -38.63
N SER A 707 38.54 -45.68 -37.34
CA SER A 707 37.66 -44.73 -36.63
C SER A 707 38.43 -43.53 -36.09
N PHE A 708 37.85 -42.34 -36.20
CA PHE A 708 38.44 -41.08 -35.73
C PHE A 708 37.34 -40.02 -35.50
N THR A 709 37.70 -38.79 -35.17
CA THR A 709 36.75 -37.70 -34.91
C THR A 709 37.05 -36.50 -35.79
N ILE A 710 36.00 -35.87 -36.30
CA ILE A 710 36.05 -34.63 -37.07
C ILE A 710 35.32 -33.56 -36.26
N LYS A 711 35.93 -32.39 -36.06
CA LYS A 711 35.27 -31.27 -35.40
C LYS A 711 34.80 -30.26 -36.44
N ALA A 712 33.52 -29.90 -36.42
CA ALA A 712 32.94 -28.85 -37.25
C ALA A 712 32.46 -27.68 -36.36
N THR A 713 32.67 -26.44 -36.79
CA THR A 713 32.25 -25.24 -36.05
C THR A 713 31.31 -24.39 -36.90
N ASN A 714 30.18 -24.01 -36.32
CA ASN A 714 29.19 -23.15 -36.96
C ASN A 714 29.62 -21.69 -36.93
N THR A 715 30.17 -21.22 -38.05
CA THR A 715 30.62 -19.84 -38.22
C THR A 715 29.64 -18.99 -39.04
N GLY A 716 28.48 -19.55 -39.41
CA GLY A 716 27.38 -18.85 -40.08
C GLY A 716 26.48 -18.09 -39.10
N ASN A 717 25.30 -17.69 -39.56
CA ASN A 717 24.30 -16.98 -38.75
C ASN A 717 22.99 -17.77 -38.55
N GLN A 718 22.98 -19.05 -38.97
CA GLN A 718 21.87 -19.98 -38.79
C GLN A 718 22.29 -21.16 -37.92
N ALA A 719 21.42 -21.61 -37.01
CA ALA A 719 21.65 -22.83 -36.25
C ALA A 719 21.52 -24.06 -37.17
N TRP A 720 22.37 -25.07 -36.97
CA TRP A 720 22.32 -26.31 -37.73
C TRP A 720 21.40 -27.32 -37.04
N PRO A 721 20.25 -27.68 -37.63
CA PRO A 721 19.40 -28.71 -37.05
C PRO A 721 19.99 -30.10 -37.29
N ALA A 722 20.07 -30.92 -36.24
CA ALA A 722 20.51 -32.32 -36.32
C ALA A 722 19.38 -33.28 -36.68
N GLY A 723 18.12 -32.86 -36.60
CA GLY A 723 16.94 -33.65 -36.94
C GLY A 723 15.95 -32.92 -37.86
N GLY A 724 14.81 -33.55 -38.14
CA GLY A 724 13.74 -32.99 -38.98
C GLY A 724 13.81 -33.46 -40.44
N THR A 725 13.09 -32.76 -41.33
CA THR A 725 12.98 -33.12 -42.77
C THR A 725 14.18 -32.69 -43.60
N THR A 726 14.97 -31.73 -43.10
CA THR A 726 16.20 -31.21 -43.75
C THR A 726 17.33 -31.08 -42.71
N PRO A 727 17.79 -32.19 -42.09
CA PRO A 727 18.87 -32.11 -41.10
C PRO A 727 20.20 -31.71 -41.76
N VAL A 728 21.16 -31.27 -40.95
CA VAL A 728 22.55 -31.09 -41.37
C VAL A 728 23.33 -32.37 -41.04
N HIS A 729 24.05 -32.91 -42.01
CA HIS A 729 24.90 -34.09 -41.87
C HIS A 729 26.33 -33.79 -42.34
N LEU A 730 27.29 -34.59 -41.85
CA LEU A 730 28.64 -34.63 -42.38
C LEU A 730 28.73 -35.66 -43.50
N GLY A 731 29.12 -35.21 -44.69
CA GLY A 731 29.60 -36.04 -45.78
C GLY A 731 31.09 -36.31 -45.64
N LEU A 732 31.49 -37.59 -45.65
CA LEU A 732 32.87 -38.05 -45.58
C LEU A 732 33.18 -38.93 -46.79
N HIS A 733 34.26 -38.61 -47.50
CA HIS A 733 34.54 -39.14 -48.83
C HIS A 733 36.02 -39.49 -49.01
N PHE A 734 36.34 -40.71 -49.42
CA PHE A 734 37.61 -40.97 -50.10
C PHE A 734 37.49 -40.46 -51.54
N ALA A 735 38.43 -39.62 -51.98
CA ALA A 735 38.33 -38.98 -53.29
C ALA A 735 39.63 -39.03 -54.09
N SER A 736 39.48 -39.01 -55.41
CA SER A 736 40.57 -38.91 -56.40
C SER A 736 41.24 -37.52 -56.40
N THR A 737 40.52 -36.47 -56.03
CA THR A 737 40.99 -35.09 -55.92
C THR A 737 40.18 -34.38 -54.85
N ALA A 738 40.80 -33.46 -54.12
CA ALA A 738 40.08 -32.60 -53.17
C ALA A 738 39.33 -31.48 -53.90
N GLY A 739 38.15 -31.10 -53.41
CA GLY A 739 37.35 -30.02 -54.00
C GLY A 739 35.87 -30.00 -53.60
N GLY A 740 35.44 -30.87 -52.70
CA GLY A 740 34.05 -30.96 -52.24
C GLY A 740 33.06 -31.29 -53.37
N TRP A 741 31.79 -30.99 -53.10
CA TRP A 741 30.69 -31.10 -54.04
C TRP A 741 30.96 -30.43 -55.41
N PRO A 742 31.59 -29.24 -55.50
CA PRO A 742 31.95 -28.67 -56.80
C PRO A 742 32.85 -29.57 -57.67
N ALA A 743 33.90 -30.16 -57.10
CA ALA A 743 34.76 -31.08 -57.83
C ALA A 743 34.01 -32.34 -58.24
N GLN A 744 33.22 -32.90 -57.31
CA GLN A 744 32.39 -34.09 -57.57
C GLN A 744 31.40 -33.86 -58.73
N VAL A 745 30.76 -32.70 -58.81
CA VAL A 745 29.87 -32.38 -59.93
C VAL A 745 30.67 -32.19 -61.23
N SER A 746 31.83 -31.51 -61.16
CA SER A 746 32.67 -31.25 -62.33
C SER A 746 33.26 -32.52 -62.96
N SER A 747 33.55 -33.54 -62.17
CA SER A 747 34.01 -34.85 -62.63
C SER A 747 32.90 -35.80 -63.07
N GLN A 748 31.66 -35.30 -63.17
CA GLN A 748 30.47 -36.11 -63.48
C GLN A 748 30.26 -37.23 -62.46
N TYR A 749 30.42 -36.90 -61.16
CA TYR A 749 30.22 -37.77 -60.01
C TYR A 749 31.22 -38.92 -59.88
N ARG A 750 32.47 -38.71 -60.32
CA ARG A 750 33.52 -39.74 -60.33
C ARG A 750 34.63 -39.53 -59.32
N ASP A 751 34.73 -38.35 -58.72
CA ASP A 751 35.85 -38.05 -57.82
C ASP A 751 35.68 -38.68 -56.44
N TRP A 752 34.47 -38.68 -55.88
CA TRP A 752 34.15 -39.39 -54.65
C TRP A 752 34.02 -40.88 -54.94
N LEU A 753 34.97 -41.64 -54.39
CA LEU A 753 35.04 -43.10 -54.47
C LEU A 753 34.17 -43.74 -53.39
N THR A 754 33.97 -43.03 -52.28
CA THR A 754 33.02 -43.39 -51.22
C THR A 754 32.17 -42.18 -50.84
N ASP A 755 30.99 -42.45 -50.32
CA ASP A 755 30.14 -41.44 -49.69
C ASP A 755 29.55 -41.99 -48.41
N GLN A 756 29.85 -41.34 -47.30
CA GLN A 756 29.29 -41.64 -45.99
C GLN A 756 28.63 -40.40 -45.40
N ARG A 757 27.37 -40.55 -44.98
CA ARG A 757 26.63 -39.54 -44.20
C ARG A 757 26.70 -39.86 -42.72
N VAL A 758 27.04 -38.87 -41.90
CA VAL A 758 27.10 -38.99 -40.45
C VAL A 758 26.23 -37.92 -39.81
N ALA A 759 25.28 -38.37 -38.98
CA ALA A 759 24.37 -37.49 -38.27
C ALA A 759 25.08 -36.70 -37.16
N LEU A 760 24.66 -35.47 -36.94
CA LEU A 760 25.13 -34.67 -35.81
C LEU A 760 24.48 -35.17 -34.52
N SER A 761 25.20 -35.08 -33.40
CA SER A 761 24.70 -35.52 -32.09
C SER A 761 23.61 -34.61 -31.49
N GLY A 762 23.43 -33.42 -32.05
CA GLY A 762 22.45 -32.42 -31.62
C GLY A 762 22.57 -31.12 -32.42
N ASP A 763 21.57 -30.24 -32.27
CA ASP A 763 21.55 -28.95 -32.98
C ASP A 763 22.77 -28.10 -32.61
N VAL A 764 23.42 -27.49 -33.62
CA VAL A 764 24.63 -26.70 -33.43
C VAL A 764 24.29 -25.22 -33.57
N ALA A 765 24.20 -24.52 -32.45
CA ALA A 765 23.97 -23.08 -32.42
C ALA A 765 25.14 -22.31 -33.07
N VAL A 766 24.86 -21.07 -33.48
CA VAL A 766 25.87 -20.16 -34.03
C VAL A 766 27.04 -20.00 -33.05
N GLY A 767 28.28 -20.14 -33.54
CA GLY A 767 29.51 -20.07 -32.77
C GLY A 767 29.88 -21.35 -32.01
N GLN A 768 29.04 -22.39 -32.01
CA GLN A 768 29.32 -23.66 -31.34
C GLN A 768 30.05 -24.63 -32.28
N SER A 769 30.79 -25.56 -31.67
CA SER A 769 31.43 -26.68 -32.37
C SER A 769 30.77 -28.00 -32.00
N VAL A 770 30.79 -28.95 -32.93
CA VAL A 770 30.38 -30.34 -32.72
C VAL A 770 31.53 -31.28 -33.10
N SER A 771 31.78 -32.27 -32.24
CA SER A 771 32.73 -33.36 -32.50
C SER A 771 31.96 -34.58 -33.01
N ILE A 772 32.28 -35.00 -34.22
CA ILE A 772 31.53 -36.01 -34.97
C ILE A 772 32.41 -37.27 -35.03
N PRO A 773 32.07 -38.34 -34.29
CA PRO A 773 32.79 -39.60 -34.40
C PRO A 773 32.46 -40.26 -35.75
N VAL A 774 33.49 -40.67 -36.48
CA VAL A 774 33.36 -41.29 -37.79
C VAL A 774 34.11 -42.61 -37.86
N THR A 775 33.58 -43.55 -38.65
CA THR A 775 34.22 -44.82 -38.97
C THR A 775 34.16 -45.00 -40.48
N ALA A 776 35.32 -45.03 -41.14
CA ALA A 776 35.42 -45.05 -42.59
C ALA A 776 36.25 -46.26 -43.08
N THR A 777 35.93 -46.78 -44.26
CA THR A 777 36.63 -47.91 -44.89
C THR A 777 37.22 -47.47 -46.23
N ALA A 778 38.52 -47.65 -46.42
CA ALA A 778 39.21 -47.32 -47.66
C ALA A 778 38.78 -48.25 -48.81
N PRO A 779 38.69 -47.75 -50.07
CA PRO A 779 38.42 -48.58 -51.25
C PRO A 779 39.40 -49.76 -51.40
N SER A 780 38.93 -50.87 -51.98
CA SER A 780 39.71 -52.10 -52.16
C SER A 780 40.60 -52.09 -53.41
N ASN A 781 40.44 -51.10 -54.30
CA ASN A 781 41.12 -51.00 -55.58
C ASN A 781 41.76 -49.60 -55.79
N GLY A 782 43.09 -49.57 -55.95
CA GLY A 782 43.81 -48.39 -56.45
C GLY A 782 44.26 -47.38 -55.40
N ALA A 783 44.94 -46.34 -55.88
CA ALA A 783 45.44 -45.23 -55.10
C ALA A 783 44.31 -44.26 -54.74
N VAL A 784 44.11 -44.01 -53.45
CA VAL A 784 43.21 -42.96 -52.94
C VAL A 784 44.04 -41.78 -52.42
N PRO A 785 44.08 -40.63 -53.13
CA PRO A 785 44.96 -39.56 -52.75
C PRO A 785 44.47 -38.70 -51.58
N VAL A 786 43.15 -38.61 -51.33
CA VAL A 786 42.62 -37.78 -50.22
C VAL A 786 41.41 -38.39 -49.49
N LEU A 787 41.24 -37.98 -48.23
CA LEU A 787 40.03 -38.15 -47.43
C LEU A 787 39.44 -36.76 -47.11
N GLU A 788 38.20 -36.53 -47.52
CA GLU A 788 37.53 -35.23 -47.56
C GLU A 788 36.26 -35.20 -46.72
N ALA A 789 36.00 -34.07 -46.06
CA ALA A 789 34.82 -33.83 -45.26
C ALA A 789 34.10 -32.52 -45.67
N GLN A 790 32.78 -32.57 -45.79
CA GLN A 790 31.92 -31.43 -46.13
C GLN A 790 30.54 -31.59 -45.49
N LEU A 791 29.95 -30.50 -44.96
CA LEU A 791 28.58 -30.54 -44.44
C LEU A 791 27.55 -30.42 -45.57
N VAL A 792 26.42 -31.08 -45.39
CA VAL A 792 25.25 -30.97 -46.28
C VAL A 792 24.03 -30.62 -45.45
N LYS A 793 23.24 -29.66 -45.93
CA LYS A 793 21.86 -29.46 -45.50
C LYS A 793 20.98 -30.35 -46.37
N GLU A 794 20.56 -31.48 -45.82
CA GLU A 794 19.89 -32.53 -46.56
C GLU A 794 18.69 -31.99 -47.36
N GLN A 795 18.57 -32.46 -48.60
CA GLN A 795 17.56 -32.05 -49.59
C GLN A 795 17.58 -30.57 -50.03
N GLN A 796 18.55 -29.78 -49.57
CA GLN A 796 18.64 -28.36 -49.94
C GLN A 796 19.94 -28.04 -50.67
N PHE A 797 21.08 -28.12 -49.97
CA PHE A 797 22.37 -27.71 -50.52
C PHE A 797 23.54 -28.26 -49.72
N TRP A 798 24.71 -28.27 -50.35
CA TRP A 798 25.99 -28.49 -49.70
C TRP A 798 26.56 -27.18 -49.18
N PHE A 799 27.24 -27.21 -48.03
CA PHE A 799 27.96 -26.05 -47.53
C PHE A 799 29.08 -25.68 -48.50
N GLY A 800 29.43 -24.39 -48.59
CA GLY A 800 30.48 -23.94 -49.50
C GLY A 800 31.87 -24.43 -49.07
N GLU A 801 32.05 -24.62 -47.77
CA GLU A 801 33.33 -24.98 -47.15
C GLU A 801 33.50 -26.49 -47.08
N TRP A 802 34.71 -26.95 -47.36
CA TRP A 802 35.13 -28.35 -47.26
C TRP A 802 36.58 -28.40 -46.80
N THR A 803 37.03 -29.57 -46.36
CA THR A 803 38.44 -29.81 -46.01
C THR A 803 38.87 -31.21 -46.40
N ALA A 804 40.16 -31.41 -46.69
CA ALA A 804 40.69 -32.72 -47.04
C ALA A 804 42.08 -32.96 -46.41
N VAL A 805 42.42 -34.25 -46.21
CA VAL A 805 43.77 -34.69 -45.83
C VAL A 805 44.35 -35.59 -46.92
N ALA A 806 45.62 -35.36 -47.29
CA ALA A 806 46.33 -36.20 -48.24
C ALA A 806 46.77 -37.52 -47.62
N LEU A 807 46.68 -38.60 -48.40
CA LEU A 807 47.01 -39.96 -47.98
C LEU A 807 48.35 -40.42 -48.60
N THR A 808 49.11 -41.24 -47.89
CA THR A 808 50.41 -41.81 -48.36
C THR A 808 50.24 -43.23 -48.92
N ASN A 809 50.56 -43.44 -50.20
CA ASN A 809 50.46 -44.74 -50.91
C ASN A 809 51.70 -45.64 -50.71
N VAL A 810 51.53 -46.96 -50.60
CA VAL A 810 52.61 -47.97 -50.71
C VAL A 810 52.46 -48.74 -52.05
N PRO A 811 53.43 -48.69 -52.99
CA PRO A 811 53.30 -49.34 -54.30
C PRO A 811 53.47 -50.87 -54.27
N THR A 812 53.06 -51.56 -55.35
CA THR A 812 53.13 -53.02 -55.52
C THR A 812 54.55 -53.50 -55.91
N SER A 813 54.95 -54.70 -55.47
CA SER A 813 56.30 -55.29 -55.63
C SER A 813 56.23 -56.80 -55.92
N TRP A 814 56.92 -57.26 -56.97
CA TRP A 814 57.02 -58.67 -57.42
C TRP A 814 58.50 -59.10 -57.47
N LEU A 815 58.98 -59.80 -56.43
CA LEU A 815 60.39 -60.17 -56.23
C LEU A 815 60.49 -61.61 -55.70
N GLY A 816 61.52 -62.35 -56.11
CA GLY A 816 61.77 -63.74 -55.77
C GLY A 816 63.19 -64.07 -55.29
N GLY A 817 63.31 -65.03 -54.38
CA GLY A 817 64.58 -65.67 -53.98
C GLY A 817 64.75 -67.05 -54.62
N TYR A 818 65.98 -67.41 -55.01
CA TYR A 818 66.29 -68.61 -55.79
C TYR A 818 67.40 -69.44 -55.15
N ASP A 819 67.14 -70.70 -54.81
CA ASP A 819 68.16 -71.66 -54.37
C ASP A 819 68.40 -72.73 -55.44
N LEU A 820 69.54 -72.60 -56.13
CA LEU A 820 70.02 -73.52 -57.18
C LEU A 820 71.16 -74.42 -56.69
N SER A 821 71.38 -74.54 -55.39
CA SER A 821 72.57 -75.21 -54.83
C SER A 821 72.69 -76.69 -55.20
N LEU A 822 71.56 -77.34 -55.53
CA LEU A 822 71.47 -78.75 -55.93
C LEU A 822 71.64 -78.99 -57.44
N ALA A 823 71.80 -77.95 -58.26
CA ALA A 823 72.05 -78.11 -59.69
C ALA A 823 73.43 -78.76 -59.94
N PRO A 824 73.54 -79.74 -60.86
CA PRO A 824 74.84 -80.27 -61.27
C PRO A 824 75.77 -79.16 -61.77
N ARG A 825 77.03 -79.20 -61.33
CA ARG A 825 78.04 -78.20 -61.74
C ARG A 825 78.85 -78.64 -62.95
N VAL A 826 78.85 -79.92 -63.26
CA VAL A 826 79.53 -80.47 -64.44
C VAL A 826 78.50 -81.26 -65.25
N TRP A 827 78.38 -80.94 -66.52
CA TRP A 827 77.46 -81.58 -67.46
C TRP A 827 78.25 -82.16 -68.63
N ALA A 828 77.84 -83.31 -69.15
CA ALA A 828 78.27 -83.76 -70.48
C ALA A 828 77.36 -83.16 -71.56
N LEU A 829 77.84 -83.08 -72.80
CA LEU A 829 77.04 -82.61 -73.94
C LEU A 829 75.75 -83.44 -74.06
N ASN A 830 74.59 -82.77 -74.17
CA ASN A 830 73.25 -83.36 -74.17
C ASN A 830 72.88 -84.18 -72.92
N GLN A 831 73.61 -84.08 -71.82
CA GLN A 831 73.23 -84.74 -70.58
C GLN A 831 71.91 -84.16 -70.05
N THR A 832 70.96 -85.03 -69.75
CA THR A 832 69.77 -84.69 -68.97
C THR A 832 69.99 -85.03 -67.50
N ALA A 833 69.67 -84.10 -66.61
CA ALA A 833 69.69 -84.33 -65.16
C ALA A 833 68.46 -83.72 -64.49
N THR A 834 68.04 -84.35 -63.39
CA THR A 834 66.92 -83.91 -62.56
C THR A 834 67.42 -83.51 -61.19
N PHE A 835 67.01 -82.33 -60.71
CA PHE A 835 67.33 -81.82 -59.37
C PHE A 835 66.21 -80.88 -58.89
N ASN A 836 66.29 -80.44 -57.63
CA ASN A 836 65.27 -79.58 -57.04
C ASN A 836 65.77 -78.13 -56.93
N VAL A 837 64.84 -77.18 -57.10
CA VAL A 837 65.04 -75.74 -56.92
C VAL A 837 64.01 -75.22 -55.93
N THR A 838 64.45 -74.46 -54.93
CA THR A 838 63.55 -73.79 -53.97
C THR A 838 63.44 -72.30 -54.31
N LEU A 839 62.20 -71.80 -54.31
CA LEU A 839 61.84 -70.43 -54.67
C LEU A 839 61.11 -69.78 -53.49
N THR A 840 61.39 -68.51 -53.20
CA THR A 840 60.73 -67.74 -52.11
C THR A 840 60.14 -66.44 -52.64
N ASN A 841 58.87 -66.13 -52.33
CA ASN A 841 58.26 -64.86 -52.68
C ASN A 841 58.67 -63.77 -51.68
N THR A 842 59.50 -62.83 -52.12
CA THR A 842 59.98 -61.69 -51.31
C THR A 842 59.24 -60.38 -51.64
N GLY A 843 58.27 -60.41 -52.57
CA GLY A 843 57.41 -59.28 -52.95
C GLY A 843 56.15 -59.13 -52.08
N ASN A 844 55.31 -58.15 -52.41
CA ASN A 844 54.05 -57.86 -51.71
C ASN A 844 52.78 -58.31 -52.47
N GLN A 845 52.97 -59.11 -53.53
CA GLN A 845 51.90 -59.69 -54.34
C GLN A 845 51.98 -61.21 -54.34
N THR A 846 50.82 -61.88 -54.32
CA THR A 846 50.74 -63.34 -54.44
C THR A 846 51.06 -63.79 -55.87
N TRP A 847 51.91 -64.80 -56.01
CA TRP A 847 52.25 -65.42 -57.29
C TRP A 847 51.20 -66.47 -57.69
N PRO A 848 50.40 -66.26 -58.75
CA PRO A 848 49.45 -67.26 -59.21
C PRO A 848 50.17 -68.40 -59.96
N ALA A 849 49.96 -69.66 -59.58
CA ALA A 849 50.53 -70.84 -60.25
C ALA A 849 49.74 -71.30 -61.49
N ALA A 850 48.48 -70.88 -61.61
CA ALA A 850 47.60 -71.20 -62.72
C ALA A 850 46.85 -69.96 -63.24
N GLY A 851 46.11 -70.10 -64.34
CA GLY A 851 45.32 -69.02 -64.96
C GLY A 851 45.91 -68.49 -66.27
N ALA A 852 45.43 -67.32 -66.71
CA ALA A 852 45.79 -66.74 -68.02
C ALA A 852 47.23 -66.21 -68.09
N SER A 853 47.80 -65.78 -66.95
CA SER A 853 49.17 -65.27 -66.83
C SER A 853 49.84 -65.85 -65.58
N PRO A 854 50.09 -67.16 -65.53
CA PRO A 854 50.68 -67.81 -64.37
C PRO A 854 52.13 -67.35 -64.18
N VAL A 855 52.60 -67.38 -62.94
CA VAL A 855 54.00 -67.19 -62.60
C VAL A 855 54.74 -68.53 -62.75
N ARG A 856 55.85 -68.52 -63.48
CA ARG A 856 56.67 -69.70 -63.77
C ARG A 856 58.14 -69.41 -63.49
N LEU A 857 58.90 -70.47 -63.19
CA LEU A 857 60.35 -70.40 -63.13
C LEU A 857 60.92 -70.63 -64.54
N GLY A 858 61.67 -69.67 -65.06
CA GLY A 858 62.54 -69.85 -66.23
C GLY A 858 63.92 -70.34 -65.79
N LEU A 859 64.43 -71.39 -66.42
CA LEU A 859 65.78 -71.93 -66.19
C LEU A 859 66.57 -71.96 -67.50
N HIS A 860 67.79 -71.44 -67.45
CA HIS A 860 68.58 -71.11 -68.64
C HIS A 860 70.04 -71.50 -68.47
N PHE A 861 70.58 -72.31 -69.37
CA PHE A 861 72.02 -72.41 -69.58
C PHE A 861 72.48 -71.16 -70.30
N ALA A 862 73.45 -70.43 -69.76
CA ALA A 862 73.87 -69.15 -70.30
C ALA A 862 75.40 -68.98 -70.35
N THR A 863 75.84 -68.14 -71.29
CA THR A 863 77.25 -67.75 -71.48
C THR A 863 77.67 -66.62 -70.53
N ALA A 864 76.73 -65.97 -69.85
CA ALA A 864 76.94 -65.11 -68.68
C ALA A 864 75.62 -65.02 -67.90
N GLY A 865 75.70 -64.76 -66.59
CA GLY A 865 74.52 -64.50 -65.77
C GLY A 865 73.99 -63.08 -65.92
N GLY A 866 72.69 -62.89 -65.76
CA GLY A 866 72.09 -61.56 -65.85
C GLY A 866 70.57 -61.52 -66.04
N GLY A 867 69.90 -62.67 -66.10
CA GLY A 867 68.47 -62.75 -66.36
C GLY A 867 68.05 -62.17 -67.70
N TRP A 868 66.76 -61.93 -67.85
CA TRP A 868 66.12 -61.44 -69.07
C TRP A 868 66.71 -60.10 -69.51
N ALA A 869 67.05 -59.23 -68.55
CA ALA A 869 67.64 -57.93 -68.84
C ALA A 869 68.97 -58.05 -69.61
N ALA A 870 69.86 -58.96 -69.22
CA ALA A 870 71.11 -59.20 -69.95
C ALA A 870 70.87 -59.95 -71.27
N GLN A 871 69.87 -60.84 -71.30
CA GLN A 871 69.49 -61.58 -72.51
C GLN A 871 69.04 -60.68 -73.66
N VAL A 872 68.28 -59.62 -73.35
CA VAL A 872 67.83 -58.65 -74.36
C VAL A 872 68.84 -57.54 -74.64
N ALA A 873 69.77 -57.29 -73.71
CA ALA A 873 70.83 -56.28 -73.90
C ALA A 873 72.00 -56.77 -74.78
N SER A 874 72.20 -58.08 -74.91
CA SER A 874 73.27 -58.68 -75.72
C SER A 874 72.79 -59.01 -77.14
N ALA A 875 73.50 -58.50 -78.15
CA ALA A 875 73.26 -58.87 -79.56
C ALA A 875 73.53 -60.35 -79.86
N TYR A 876 74.28 -61.04 -78.99
CA TYR A 876 74.63 -62.45 -79.16
C TYR A 876 73.71 -63.42 -78.42
N HIS A 877 72.72 -62.91 -77.65
CA HIS A 877 71.83 -63.69 -76.78
C HIS A 877 72.59 -64.63 -75.82
N GLN A 878 72.64 -64.25 -74.54
CA GLN A 878 73.42 -64.97 -73.52
C GLN A 878 72.86 -66.36 -73.20
N TRP A 879 71.55 -66.56 -73.32
CA TRP A 879 70.86 -67.83 -73.07
C TRP A 879 71.02 -68.79 -74.25
N LEU A 880 71.58 -69.94 -73.96
CA LEU A 880 71.68 -71.08 -74.86
C LEU A 880 70.47 -72.02 -74.74
N SER A 881 69.74 -71.94 -73.63
CA SER A 881 68.49 -72.67 -73.43
C SER A 881 67.46 -71.84 -72.70
N ASP A 882 66.20 -72.25 -72.84
CA ASP A 882 65.09 -71.73 -72.06
C ASP A 882 64.13 -72.86 -71.73
N GLN A 883 63.95 -73.12 -70.44
CA GLN A 883 62.93 -74.05 -69.95
C GLN A 883 62.04 -73.39 -68.90
N ARG A 884 60.72 -73.48 -69.13
CA ARG A 884 59.70 -73.02 -68.17
C ARG A 884 59.24 -74.15 -67.27
N VAL A 885 59.18 -73.89 -65.97
CA VAL A 885 58.69 -74.80 -64.95
C VAL A 885 57.50 -74.16 -64.24
N SER A 886 56.36 -74.85 -64.25
CA SER A 886 55.17 -74.41 -63.51
C SER A 886 55.37 -74.54 -62.01
N LEU A 887 54.84 -73.59 -61.25
CA LEU A 887 54.72 -73.72 -59.79
C LEU A 887 53.60 -74.72 -59.45
N PRO A 888 53.75 -75.53 -58.38
CA PRO A 888 52.73 -76.49 -57.98
C PRO A 888 51.53 -75.84 -57.26
N GLN A 889 51.67 -74.61 -56.75
CA GLN A 889 50.64 -73.86 -56.02
C GLN A 889 50.94 -72.36 -55.99
N ASP A 890 49.91 -71.54 -55.72
CA ASP A 890 50.08 -70.10 -55.53
C ASP A 890 51.01 -69.80 -54.34
N VAL A 891 51.88 -68.81 -54.49
CA VAL A 891 52.88 -68.46 -53.48
C VAL A 891 52.64 -67.04 -52.97
N GLY A 892 52.07 -66.91 -51.78
CA GLY A 892 51.83 -65.60 -51.14
C GLY A 892 53.13 -64.91 -50.67
N PRO A 893 53.10 -63.61 -50.35
CA PRO A 893 54.25 -62.89 -49.78
C PRO A 893 54.88 -63.63 -48.60
N GLY A 894 56.20 -63.84 -48.65
CA GLY A 894 57.00 -64.54 -47.64
C GLY A 894 56.97 -66.07 -47.69
N GLN A 895 56.19 -66.68 -48.59
CA GLN A 895 56.09 -68.14 -48.73
C GLN A 895 57.17 -68.71 -49.67
N SER A 896 57.52 -69.98 -49.50
CA SER A 896 58.49 -70.70 -50.34
C SER A 896 57.89 -71.97 -50.96
N VAL A 897 58.40 -72.37 -52.13
CA VAL A 897 58.00 -73.58 -52.84
C VAL A 897 59.20 -74.28 -53.47
N THR A 898 59.24 -75.62 -53.44
CA THR A 898 60.27 -76.43 -54.08
C THR A 898 59.73 -77.11 -55.32
N VAL A 899 60.42 -76.97 -56.44
CA VAL A 899 60.08 -77.56 -57.74
C VAL A 899 61.17 -78.51 -58.19
N SER A 900 60.77 -79.71 -58.63
CA SER A 900 61.69 -80.67 -59.25
C SER A 900 61.79 -80.36 -60.75
N VAL A 901 63.01 -80.15 -61.22
CA VAL A 901 63.30 -79.68 -62.58
C VAL A 901 64.18 -80.71 -63.29
N THR A 902 63.85 -81.01 -64.54
CA THR A 902 64.63 -81.88 -65.42
C THR A 902 65.11 -81.05 -66.59
N LEU A 903 66.43 -80.87 -66.68
CA LEU A 903 67.09 -80.00 -67.67
C LEU A 903 68.05 -80.82 -68.52
N THR A 904 68.22 -80.43 -69.78
CA THR A 904 69.19 -81.02 -70.71
C THR A 904 70.22 -79.98 -71.10
N ALA A 905 71.50 -80.29 -70.90
CA ALA A 905 72.60 -79.41 -71.29
C ALA A 905 72.67 -79.22 -72.81
N PRO A 906 73.04 -78.04 -73.32
CA PRO A 906 73.10 -77.76 -74.76
C PRO A 906 74.04 -78.68 -75.54
N ALA A 907 73.72 -78.96 -76.82
CA ALA A 907 74.53 -79.76 -77.73
C ALA A 907 75.76 -79.01 -78.29
N VAL A 908 75.72 -77.67 -78.27
CA VAL A 908 76.73 -76.76 -78.81
C VAL A 908 76.79 -75.48 -77.97
N GLY A 909 77.97 -74.87 -77.89
CA GLY A 909 78.23 -73.69 -77.06
C GLY A 909 78.83 -74.03 -75.69
N ASN A 910 79.62 -73.11 -75.13
CA ASN A 910 80.22 -73.24 -73.79
C ASN A 910 79.45 -72.36 -72.79
N PRO A 911 78.31 -72.81 -72.22
CA PRO A 911 77.71 -72.11 -71.10
C PRO A 911 78.65 -72.19 -69.91
N ILE A 912 78.68 -71.11 -69.14
CA ILE A 912 79.46 -71.04 -67.90
C ILE A 912 78.56 -70.92 -66.67
N VAL A 913 77.24 -70.70 -66.86
CA VAL A 913 76.26 -70.63 -65.76
C VAL A 913 74.94 -71.32 -66.12
N LEU A 914 74.24 -71.82 -65.09
CA LEU A 914 72.82 -72.11 -65.11
C LEU A 914 72.13 -71.04 -64.25
N GLU A 915 71.17 -70.31 -64.81
CA GLU A 915 70.42 -69.28 -64.09
C GLU A 915 68.92 -69.56 -64.04
N GLY A 916 68.27 -69.04 -63.00
CA GLY A 916 66.84 -69.13 -62.75
C GLY A 916 66.24 -67.75 -62.48
N GLU A 917 65.12 -67.45 -63.14
CA GLU A 917 64.41 -66.18 -63.01
C GLU A 917 62.90 -66.41 -63.09
N MET A 918 62.12 -65.75 -62.22
CA MET A 918 60.67 -65.84 -62.25
C MET A 918 60.11 -64.96 -63.37
N VAL A 919 59.08 -65.49 -64.06
CA VAL A 919 58.33 -64.76 -65.07
C VAL A 919 56.85 -64.82 -64.74
N LYS A 920 56.17 -63.67 -64.82
CA LYS A 920 54.72 -63.65 -64.94
C LYS A 920 54.39 -63.73 -66.42
N GLU A 921 53.96 -64.91 -66.85
CA GLU A 921 53.80 -65.24 -68.26
C GLU A 921 52.99 -64.18 -69.01
N GLN A 922 53.51 -63.80 -70.18
CA GLN A 922 52.95 -62.77 -71.07
C GLN A 922 52.89 -61.34 -70.51
N GLN A 923 53.39 -61.09 -69.29
CA GLN A 923 53.40 -59.75 -68.70
C GLN A 923 54.83 -59.21 -68.54
N PHE A 924 55.62 -59.84 -67.68
CA PHE A 924 56.96 -59.35 -67.36
C PHE A 924 57.78 -60.43 -66.66
N TRP A 925 59.09 -60.27 -66.78
CA TRP A 925 60.06 -60.96 -65.94
C TRP A 925 60.25 -60.21 -64.65
N PHE A 926 60.53 -60.94 -63.57
CA PHE A 926 60.87 -60.35 -62.30
C PHE A 926 62.23 -59.67 -62.44
N SER A 927 62.47 -58.63 -61.64
CA SER A 927 63.73 -57.88 -61.74
C SER A 927 64.91 -58.60 -61.09
N ASP A 928 64.65 -59.64 -60.30
CA ASP A 928 65.64 -60.44 -59.59
C ASP A 928 65.73 -61.87 -60.12
N TRP A 929 66.93 -62.44 -60.07
CA TRP A 929 67.30 -63.75 -60.62
C TRP A 929 68.42 -64.39 -59.77
N GLY A 930 68.66 -65.69 -59.96
CA GLY A 930 69.75 -66.43 -59.31
C GLY A 930 70.55 -67.28 -60.30
N GLN A 931 71.81 -67.59 -59.99
CA GLN A 931 72.67 -68.40 -60.87
C GLN A 931 73.61 -69.33 -60.13
N VAL A 932 74.12 -70.31 -60.85
CA VAL A 932 75.20 -71.19 -60.41
C VAL A 932 76.19 -71.40 -61.56
N ALA A 933 77.49 -71.32 -61.27
CA ALA A 933 78.52 -71.62 -62.26
C ALA A 933 78.55 -73.12 -62.58
N ILE A 934 78.70 -73.43 -63.86
CA ILE A 934 78.74 -74.78 -64.41
C ILE A 934 79.88 -74.92 -65.42
N ALA A 935 80.28 -76.16 -65.70
CA ALA A 935 81.20 -76.52 -66.76
C ALA A 935 80.58 -77.63 -67.62
N ILE A 936 80.76 -77.57 -68.94
CA ILE A 936 80.42 -78.67 -69.83
C ILE A 936 81.70 -79.38 -70.28
N SER A 937 81.79 -80.68 -69.99
CA SER A 937 82.86 -81.54 -70.52
C SER A 937 82.46 -82.06 -71.90
N PRO A 938 83.39 -82.11 -72.89
CA PRO A 938 83.14 -82.74 -74.19
C PRO A 938 82.67 -84.18 -74.09
#